data_AF-A0A0G0JXE8-F1
#
_entry.id   AF-A0A0G0JXE8-F1
#
_cell.length_a   1.000
_cell.length_b   1.000
_cell.length_c   1.000
_cell.angle_alpha   90.00
_cell.angle_beta   90.00
_cell.angle_gamma   90.00
#
_symmetry.space_group_name_H-M   'P 1'
#
loop_
_entity.id
_entity.type
_entity.pdbx_description
1 polymer ?
#
loop_
_entity_poly.entity_id
_entity_poly.type
_entity_poly.pdbx_seq_one_letter_code
_entity_poly.pdbx_strand_id
1 'polypeptide(L)'
;MKINKLSIIIPVFNEEKTIEAILDRIEKSKIRTDIEKEIIIIDDGSTDGTRDILQGYADKYRIVFQEKNQGKGAAVRTGFAIASGDYAIVQDADLEYNPDDIQGLIEKAEQTDAKIVFGSRVLGLDKREETPGIFYYLGGHFLSWLTNFLYGAHITDEPTCYKMFSREVLANIKLECDGFEFCPEVTAKALKAGYEIAEAPISYKTRTKKEGKKIKLFRDGWLAIWTLLKYRFNDKRALFGFVKLYKWWLVLIAAYLLVRVVLFGGLWGASANGWENFYNQAQSGHAVLLANWHEPCDWHPPLYYFFTTVFLLMFKSAWPVYLAQMILALAGVYLIYKIGKLFFSPRVAFIATFIAAIEPYSAWHNFLLTAESLSAFFLLLGIYYFFRFFQNSKTVFLLGAAIIFGFATLTRLNTLYLPQALSLGILSIYFIRRPFGLPYFSGLKFKNILLVVLLFNAVYFAVLFPWQMRNKIVYGKYTIANVLMTNVFHYNYPTAMFIKDNISYDEANNLIRQKAENDLGKNVGDQGDCSLFSKDELVKQFDYYKKESGKYMKENFWQYTRVHLIRTAPFFLDSGYLNLIQEFTGVYAKPDITGSLMTGNFKAVFDYLKNFNFSLLAYLFGLAFWGICSLSVFGGIIYTYFKDRNKLLFFLLSAGVIIYSALLCSPFVLARYRLPVYVFFLVPFVYMIGEVLIKIKKRFFN
;
A
#
# COMPACT_ATOMS: atom_id res chain seq x y z
N MET A 1 16.38 40.00 6.53
CA MET A 1 15.56 41.20 6.21
C MET A 1 14.80 41.68 7.45
N LYS A 2 14.47 42.97 7.60
CA LYS A 2 13.58 43.48 8.68
C LYS A 2 12.21 43.84 8.08
N ILE A 3 11.13 43.37 8.69
CA ILE A 3 9.76 43.69 8.25
C ILE A 3 9.29 44.93 9.03
N ASN A 4 8.83 45.98 8.34
CA ASN A 4 8.34 47.21 8.99
C ASN A 4 6.82 47.32 8.93
N LYS A 5 6.19 46.79 7.88
CA LYS A 5 4.73 46.83 7.71
C LYS A 5 4.18 45.47 7.26
N LEU A 6 3.12 45.01 7.90
CA LEU A 6 2.41 43.77 7.58
C LEU A 6 0.95 44.07 7.20
N SER A 7 0.54 43.66 6.00
CA SER A 7 -0.87 43.72 5.58
C SER A 7 -1.60 42.44 5.99
N ILE A 8 -2.63 42.56 6.84
CA ILE A 8 -3.48 41.46 7.27
C ILE A 8 -4.78 41.54 6.48
N ILE A 9 -4.97 40.59 5.56
CA ILE A 9 -6.12 40.55 4.66
C ILE A 9 -7.15 39.58 5.23
N ILE A 10 -8.36 40.09 5.47
CA ILE A 10 -9.45 39.36 6.10
C ILE A 10 -10.60 39.22 5.09
N PRO A 11 -10.70 38.09 4.37
CA PRO A 11 -11.88 37.79 3.56
C PRO A 11 -13.06 37.43 4.47
N VAL A 12 -14.19 38.10 4.27
CA VAL A 12 -15.39 37.97 5.11
C VAL A 12 -16.59 37.64 4.23
N PHE A 13 -17.36 36.62 4.59
CA PHE A 13 -18.65 36.34 3.99
C PHE A 13 -19.56 35.69 5.02
N ASN A 14 -20.61 36.36 5.47
CA ASN A 14 -21.52 35.87 6.50
C ASN A 14 -20.79 35.34 7.76
N GLU A 15 -20.22 36.25 8.54
CA GLU A 15 -19.47 35.99 9.78
C GLU A 15 -19.89 36.98 10.89
N GLU A 16 -21.19 37.32 10.96
CA GLU A 16 -21.77 38.30 11.91
C GLU A 16 -21.35 38.00 13.36
N LYS A 17 -21.35 36.71 13.72
CA LYS A 17 -21.08 36.24 15.09
C LYS A 17 -19.61 36.27 15.50
N THR A 18 -18.69 36.36 14.54
CA THR A 18 -17.25 36.17 14.79
C THR A 18 -16.41 37.36 14.42
N ILE A 19 -16.92 38.26 13.55
CA ILE A 19 -16.14 39.36 12.99
C ILE A 19 -15.58 40.33 14.04
N GLU A 20 -16.37 40.73 15.04
CA GLU A 20 -15.88 41.64 16.10
C GLU A 20 -14.81 40.96 16.96
N ALA A 21 -15.02 39.68 17.30
CA ALA A 21 -14.10 38.91 18.13
C ALA A 21 -12.75 38.68 17.44
N ILE A 22 -12.74 38.43 16.12
CA ILE A 22 -11.48 38.26 15.39
C ILE A 22 -10.74 39.59 15.24
N LEU A 23 -11.44 40.71 15.00
CA LEU A 23 -10.83 42.04 14.93
C LEU A 23 -10.18 42.42 16.26
N ASP A 24 -10.88 42.19 17.38
CA ASP A 24 -10.32 42.40 18.72
C ASP A 24 -9.05 41.55 18.98
N ARG A 25 -9.06 40.27 18.56
CA ARG A 25 -7.88 39.39 18.68
C ARG A 25 -6.71 39.83 17.81
N ILE A 26 -6.95 40.31 16.59
CA ILE A 26 -5.87 40.82 15.73
C ILE A 26 -5.27 42.08 16.34
N GLU A 27 -6.09 42.95 16.94
CA GLU A 27 -5.61 44.15 17.60
C GLU A 27 -4.74 43.84 18.81
N LYS A 28 -5.18 42.89 19.63
CA LYS A 28 -4.48 42.42 20.84
C LYS A 28 -3.40 41.36 20.57
N SER A 29 -3.17 40.98 19.31
CA SER A 29 -2.21 39.94 18.95
C SER A 29 -0.80 40.32 19.40
N LYS A 30 -0.01 39.32 19.77
CA LYS A 30 1.38 39.48 20.23
C LYS A 30 2.40 39.79 19.12
N ILE A 31 1.93 40.40 18.03
CA ILE A 31 2.82 40.90 16.98
C ILE A 31 3.66 42.04 17.59
N ARG A 32 4.96 42.01 17.35
CA ARG A 32 5.90 43.03 17.83
C ARG A 32 5.45 44.46 17.46
N THR A 33 5.58 45.39 18.39
CA THR A 33 5.01 46.75 18.29
C THR A 33 5.70 47.66 17.28
N ASP A 34 6.89 47.31 16.80
CA ASP A 34 7.61 48.06 15.77
C ASP A 34 7.21 47.65 14.34
N ILE A 35 6.23 46.76 14.18
CA ILE A 35 5.60 46.45 12.89
C ILE A 35 4.25 47.16 12.80
N GLU A 36 4.10 48.00 11.79
CA GLU A 36 2.81 48.61 11.44
C GLU A 36 1.86 47.54 10.89
N LYS A 37 0.67 47.42 11.50
CA LYS A 37 -0.39 46.51 11.04
C LYS A 37 -1.34 47.26 10.10
N GLU A 38 -1.40 46.85 8.84
CA GLU A 38 -2.42 47.31 7.90
C GLU A 38 -3.54 46.28 7.81
N ILE A 39 -4.70 46.57 8.41
CA ILE A 39 -5.85 45.64 8.40
C ILE A 39 -6.74 45.98 7.21
N ILE A 40 -6.90 45.00 6.32
CA ILE A 40 -7.67 45.11 5.07
C ILE A 40 -8.79 44.07 5.12
N ILE A 41 -10.03 44.53 5.16
CA ILE A 41 -11.21 43.67 5.25
C ILE A 41 -11.91 43.67 3.90
N ILE A 42 -12.17 42.49 3.36
CA ILE A 42 -12.89 42.34 2.09
C ILE A 42 -14.19 41.60 2.37
N ASP A 43 -15.30 42.34 2.38
CA ASP A 43 -16.65 41.78 2.51
C ASP A 43 -17.14 41.29 1.14
N ASP A 44 -17.21 39.97 0.98
CA ASP A 44 -17.57 39.25 -0.24
C ASP A 44 -19.11 39.12 -0.38
N GLY A 45 -19.83 40.23 -0.19
CA GLY A 45 -21.29 40.29 -0.37
C GLY A 45 -22.10 39.66 0.77
N SER A 46 -21.75 39.91 2.04
CA SER A 46 -22.50 39.36 3.18
C SER A 46 -23.95 39.85 3.25
N THR A 47 -24.83 38.99 3.79
CA THR A 47 -26.30 39.19 3.87
C THR A 47 -26.89 38.94 5.26
N ASP A 48 -26.05 38.59 6.24
CA ASP A 48 -26.43 38.16 7.59
C ASP A 48 -26.23 39.26 8.66
N GLY A 49 -26.07 40.53 8.27
CA GLY A 49 -25.75 41.63 9.19
C GLY A 49 -24.26 41.91 9.37
N THR A 50 -23.36 41.04 8.87
CA THR A 50 -21.90 41.29 8.91
C THR A 50 -21.52 42.63 8.28
N ARG A 51 -22.19 43.00 7.19
CA ARG A 51 -21.94 44.25 6.46
C ARG A 51 -22.24 45.49 7.31
N ASP A 52 -23.32 45.45 8.09
CA ASP A 52 -23.72 46.57 8.94
C ASP A 52 -22.73 46.78 10.09
N ILE A 53 -22.23 45.68 10.67
CA ILE A 53 -21.16 45.71 11.68
C ILE A 53 -19.89 46.34 11.07
N LEU A 54 -19.47 45.88 9.90
CA LEU A 54 -18.25 46.37 9.24
C LEU A 54 -18.31 47.85 8.86
N GLN A 55 -19.49 48.40 8.54
CA GLN A 55 -19.64 49.84 8.29
C GLN A 55 -19.22 50.68 9.51
N GLY A 56 -19.49 50.21 10.73
CA GLY A 56 -19.04 50.86 11.97
C GLY A 56 -17.52 50.90 12.17
N TYR A 57 -16.77 50.11 11.40
CA TYR A 57 -15.30 50.06 11.46
C TYR A 57 -14.61 50.73 10.26
N ALA A 58 -15.35 51.35 9.35
CA ALA A 58 -14.82 51.96 8.12
C ALA A 58 -13.80 53.09 8.38
N ASP A 59 -13.93 53.81 9.50
CA ASP A 59 -12.98 54.85 9.90
C ASP A 59 -11.66 54.28 10.47
N LYS A 60 -11.67 53.02 10.88
CA LYS A 60 -10.54 52.36 11.56
C LYS A 60 -9.76 51.43 10.64
N TYR A 61 -10.45 50.73 9.75
CA TYR A 61 -9.85 49.72 8.87
C TYR A 61 -10.11 50.04 7.41
N ARG A 62 -9.26 49.50 6.52
CA ARG A 62 -9.52 49.60 5.09
C ARG A 62 -10.50 48.50 4.69
N ILE A 63 -11.75 48.87 4.39
CA ILE A 63 -12.82 47.92 4.08
C ILE A 63 -13.23 48.05 2.62
N VAL A 64 -13.39 46.92 1.93
CA VAL A 64 -13.93 46.85 0.57
C VAL A 64 -15.18 45.99 0.59
N PHE A 65 -16.30 46.55 0.14
CA PHE A 65 -17.59 45.86 0.04
C PHE A 65 -17.82 45.43 -1.40
N GLN A 66 -17.86 44.13 -1.66
CA GLN A 66 -18.18 43.58 -2.98
C GLN A 66 -19.70 43.50 -3.17
N GLU A 67 -20.19 43.77 -4.37
CA GLU A 67 -21.63 43.79 -4.66
C GLU A 67 -22.31 42.42 -4.43
N LYS A 68 -21.59 41.32 -4.71
CA LYS A 68 -22.06 39.94 -4.59
C LYS A 68 -20.90 39.02 -4.20
N ASN A 69 -21.25 37.84 -3.67
CA ASN A 69 -20.27 36.79 -3.39
C ASN A 69 -19.61 36.28 -4.67
N GLN A 70 -18.30 36.48 -4.75
CA GLN A 70 -17.41 36.00 -5.81
C GLN A 70 -16.50 34.86 -5.32
N GLY A 71 -16.35 34.69 -4.00
CA GLY A 71 -15.61 33.62 -3.36
C GLY A 71 -14.32 34.11 -2.68
N LYS A 72 -13.78 33.24 -1.81
CA LYS A 72 -12.59 33.56 -0.98
C LYS A 72 -11.38 33.98 -1.81
N GLY A 73 -11.12 33.32 -2.94
CA GLY A 73 -10.01 33.65 -3.83
C GLY A 73 -10.13 35.05 -4.43
N ALA A 74 -11.34 35.44 -4.86
CA ALA A 74 -11.61 36.77 -5.38
C ALA A 74 -11.43 37.86 -4.30
N ALA A 75 -11.90 37.59 -3.08
CA ALA A 75 -11.69 38.48 -1.94
C ALA A 75 -10.20 38.66 -1.61
N VAL A 76 -9.44 37.55 -1.52
CA VAL A 76 -8.00 37.59 -1.26
C VAL A 76 -7.24 38.32 -2.36
N ARG A 77 -7.57 38.10 -3.64
CA ARG A 77 -6.98 38.83 -4.77
C ARG A 77 -7.20 40.34 -4.67
N THR A 78 -8.43 40.74 -4.31
CA THR A 78 -8.77 42.16 -4.10
C THR A 78 -7.93 42.73 -2.97
N GLY A 79 -7.81 42.02 -1.85
CA GLY A 79 -6.96 42.42 -0.72
C GLY A 79 -5.48 42.54 -1.08
N PHE A 80 -4.93 41.56 -1.81
CA PHE A 80 -3.53 41.62 -2.25
C PHE A 80 -3.25 42.78 -3.21
N ALA A 81 -4.20 43.12 -4.08
CA ALA A 81 -4.03 44.23 -5.03
C ALA A 81 -3.90 45.59 -4.33
N ILE A 82 -4.47 45.75 -3.13
CA ILE A 82 -4.48 47.01 -2.39
C ILE A 82 -3.53 47.04 -1.19
N ALA A 83 -2.92 45.91 -0.84
CA ALA A 83 -1.98 45.78 0.27
C ALA A 83 -0.69 46.60 0.03
N SER A 84 -0.27 47.35 1.05
CA SER A 84 0.94 48.19 1.00
C SER A 84 2.10 47.67 1.85
N GLY A 85 1.88 46.63 2.66
CA GLY A 85 2.89 46.04 3.56
C GLY A 85 4.05 45.36 2.83
N ASP A 86 5.16 45.19 3.54
CA ASP A 86 6.35 44.49 3.04
C ASP A 86 6.05 43.00 2.82
N TYR A 87 5.17 42.49 3.68
CA TYR A 87 4.51 41.21 3.56
C TYR A 87 2.99 41.39 3.67
N ALA A 88 2.25 40.47 3.07
CA ALA A 88 0.82 40.31 3.32
C ALA A 88 0.51 38.88 3.76
N ILE A 89 -0.45 38.74 4.67
CA ILE A 89 -0.93 37.46 5.21
C ILE A 89 -2.46 37.41 5.13
N VAL A 90 -3.00 36.22 4.86
CA VAL A 90 -4.44 35.97 4.89
C VAL A 90 -4.85 35.49 6.28
N GLN A 91 -5.91 36.10 6.84
CA GLN A 91 -6.51 35.76 8.13
C GLN A 91 -7.99 35.46 7.94
N ASP A 92 -8.43 34.25 8.29
CA ASP A 92 -9.86 33.91 8.25
C ASP A 92 -10.63 34.57 9.41
N ALA A 93 -11.88 34.94 9.13
CA ALA A 93 -12.78 35.59 10.08
C ALA A 93 -13.58 34.63 10.99
N ASP A 94 -13.33 33.33 10.92
CA ASP A 94 -14.12 32.27 11.57
C ASP A 94 -13.53 31.77 12.91
N LEU A 95 -12.52 32.45 13.44
CA LEU A 95 -11.79 32.12 14.67
C LEU A 95 -11.09 30.74 14.68
N GLU A 96 -11.00 30.02 13.55
CA GLU A 96 -10.29 28.73 13.49
C GLU A 96 -8.76 28.91 13.69
N TYR A 97 -8.24 30.08 13.33
CA TYR A 97 -6.83 30.44 13.41
C TYR A 97 -6.57 31.50 14.48
N ASN A 98 -5.44 31.37 15.21
CA ASN A 98 -5.04 32.31 16.26
C ASN A 98 -4.11 33.40 15.71
N PRO A 99 -4.47 34.71 15.78
CA PRO A 99 -3.59 35.79 15.33
C PRO A 99 -2.23 35.86 16.04
N ASP A 100 -2.09 35.31 17.26
CA ASP A 100 -0.80 35.25 17.95
C ASP A 100 0.27 34.43 17.20
N ASP A 101 -0.14 33.47 16.37
CA ASP A 101 0.79 32.65 15.60
C ASP A 101 1.42 33.41 14.40
N ILE A 102 0.89 34.59 14.05
CA ILE A 102 1.46 35.45 13.00
C ILE A 102 2.89 35.87 13.35
N GLN A 103 3.16 36.12 14.65
CA GLN A 103 4.51 36.48 15.11
C GLN A 103 5.55 35.39 14.78
N GLY A 104 5.19 34.11 14.91
CA GLY A 104 6.08 33.01 14.55
C GLY A 104 6.36 32.90 13.04
N LEU A 105 5.42 33.34 12.18
CA LEU A 105 5.62 33.42 10.74
C LEU A 105 6.57 34.56 10.36
N ILE A 106 6.43 35.72 11.00
CA ILE A 106 7.34 36.87 10.86
C ILE A 106 8.76 36.47 11.24
N GLU A 107 8.94 35.88 12.42
CA GLU A 107 10.25 35.41 12.90
C GLU A 107 10.87 34.41 11.92
N LYS A 108 10.07 33.48 11.39
CA LYS A 108 10.55 32.50 10.42
C LYS A 108 11.01 33.16 9.12
N ALA A 109 10.26 34.16 8.62
CA ALA A 109 10.64 34.92 7.44
C ALA A 109 11.96 35.66 7.65
N GLU A 110 12.13 36.35 8.79
CA GLU A 110 13.34 37.09 9.11
C GLU A 110 14.56 36.17 9.30
N GLN A 111 14.39 35.02 9.96
CA GLN A 111 15.45 34.04 10.23
C GLN A 111 15.95 33.33 8.96
N THR A 112 15.07 33.07 8.00
CA THR A 112 15.39 32.29 6.79
C THR A 112 15.54 33.15 5.55
N ASP A 113 15.29 34.46 5.66
CA ASP A 113 15.15 35.40 4.54
C ASP A 113 14.11 34.92 3.48
N ALA A 114 13.15 34.11 3.93
CA ALA A 114 12.16 33.49 3.06
C ALA A 114 11.10 34.49 2.60
N LYS A 115 10.89 34.55 1.28
CA LYS A 115 9.89 35.40 0.65
C LYS A 115 8.46 34.87 0.81
N ILE A 116 8.31 33.59 1.14
CA ILE A 116 7.03 32.91 1.36
C ILE A 116 7.14 32.07 2.62
N VAL A 117 6.19 32.25 3.54
CA VAL A 117 6.12 31.46 4.79
C VAL A 117 4.70 30.96 5.01
N PHE A 118 4.56 29.65 5.20
CA PHE A 118 3.29 29.00 5.50
C PHE A 118 3.19 28.59 6.96
N GLY A 119 1.99 28.69 7.53
CA GLY A 119 1.68 28.15 8.84
C GLY A 119 1.26 26.69 8.73
N SER A 120 1.97 25.78 9.39
CA SER A 120 1.69 24.36 9.35
C SER A 120 0.97 23.85 10.59
N ARG A 121 -0.24 23.31 10.39
CA ARG A 121 -1.02 22.63 11.43
C ARG A 121 -0.42 21.27 11.80
N VAL A 122 0.43 20.72 10.92
CA VAL A 122 1.12 19.44 11.12
C VAL A 122 2.38 19.64 11.98
N LEU A 123 3.07 20.77 11.84
CA LEU A 123 4.19 21.11 12.72
C LEU A 123 3.72 21.57 14.11
N GLY A 124 2.54 22.19 14.21
CA GLY A 124 1.92 22.63 15.47
C GLY A 124 0.97 21.63 16.13
N LEU A 125 1.22 20.31 16.00
CA LEU A 125 0.35 19.27 16.57
C LEU A 125 0.17 19.37 18.09
N ASP A 126 1.16 19.91 18.78
CA ASP A 126 1.18 20.18 20.22
C ASP A 126 0.29 21.38 20.61
N LYS A 127 0.01 22.29 19.67
CA LYS A 127 -0.83 23.48 19.85
C LYS A 127 -2.28 23.27 19.39
N ARG A 128 -2.69 22.02 19.15
CA ARG A 128 -4.03 21.70 18.65
C ARG A 128 -5.04 21.61 19.79
N GLU A 129 -6.10 22.42 19.75
CA GLU A 129 -7.21 22.32 20.71
C GLU A 129 -8.15 21.15 20.39
N GLU A 130 -8.46 20.92 19.10
CA GLU A 130 -9.45 19.91 18.68
C GLU A 130 -9.07 19.17 17.39
N THR A 131 -9.54 17.93 17.26
CA THR A 131 -9.18 17.05 16.13
C THR A 131 -10.12 17.24 14.93
N PRO A 132 -9.67 17.81 13.79
CA PRO A 132 -10.41 17.77 12.53
C PRO A 132 -10.87 16.36 12.19
N GLY A 133 -12.05 16.27 11.58
CA GLY A 133 -12.58 15.01 11.08
C GLY A 133 -11.57 14.29 10.18
N ILE A 134 -11.46 12.96 10.34
CA ILE A 134 -10.43 12.12 9.72
C ILE A 134 -10.27 12.36 8.21
N PHE A 135 -11.38 12.58 7.49
CA PHE A 135 -11.35 12.82 6.05
C PHE A 135 -10.71 14.17 5.66
N TYR A 136 -10.91 15.23 6.44
CA TYR A 136 -10.27 16.52 6.19
C TYR A 136 -8.77 16.44 6.48
N TYR A 137 -8.39 15.72 7.54
CA TYR A 137 -6.99 15.48 7.87
C TYR A 137 -6.26 14.67 6.80
N LEU A 138 -6.84 13.54 6.38
CA LEU A 138 -6.27 12.70 5.31
C LEU A 138 -6.25 13.44 3.96
N GLY A 139 -7.30 14.19 3.63
CA GLY A 139 -7.37 15.01 2.43
C GLY A 139 -6.27 16.06 2.39
N GLY A 140 -6.02 16.74 3.52
CA GLY A 140 -4.94 17.73 3.59
C GLY A 140 -3.55 17.13 3.42
N HIS A 141 -3.27 16.01 4.09
CA HIS A 141 -2.00 15.29 3.89
C HIS A 141 -1.82 14.77 2.47
N PHE A 142 -2.90 14.32 1.83
CA PHE A 142 -2.86 13.88 0.44
C PHE A 142 -2.54 15.04 -0.50
N LEU A 143 -3.14 16.22 -0.31
CA LEU A 143 -2.83 17.41 -1.10
C LEU A 143 -1.38 17.87 -0.90
N SER A 144 -0.88 17.94 0.34
CA SER A 144 0.54 18.22 0.61
C SER A 144 1.47 17.22 -0.08
N TRP A 145 1.16 15.92 0.00
CA TRP A 145 1.93 14.88 -0.67
C TRP A 145 1.91 15.05 -2.20
N LEU A 146 0.74 15.33 -2.78
CA LEU A 146 0.58 15.55 -4.22
C LEU A 146 1.37 16.78 -4.68
N THR A 147 1.31 17.88 -3.95
CA THR A 147 2.10 19.09 -4.22
C THR A 147 3.59 18.81 -4.18
N ASN A 148 4.08 18.14 -3.14
CA ASN A 148 5.49 17.76 -3.03
C ASN A 148 5.92 16.84 -4.18
N PHE A 149 5.07 15.89 -4.58
CA PHE A 149 5.34 15.00 -5.70
C PHE A 149 5.39 15.72 -7.05
N LEU A 150 4.43 16.62 -7.32
CA LEU A 150 4.34 17.31 -8.59
C LEU A 150 5.43 18.39 -8.74
N TYR A 151 5.70 19.13 -7.68
CA TYR A 151 6.55 20.33 -7.73
C TYR A 151 7.92 20.15 -7.09
N GLY A 152 8.21 19.00 -6.48
CA GLY A 152 9.49 18.74 -5.81
C GLY A 152 9.68 19.53 -4.51
N ALA A 153 8.59 19.95 -3.88
CA ALA A 153 8.61 20.74 -2.65
C ALA A 153 8.72 19.88 -1.38
N HIS A 154 8.87 20.54 -0.23
CA HIS A 154 9.00 19.93 1.08
C HIS A 154 8.00 20.53 2.09
N ILE A 155 6.75 20.71 1.67
CA ILE A 155 5.69 21.35 2.45
C ILE A 155 4.94 20.28 3.27
N THR A 156 4.65 20.57 4.53
CA THR A 156 3.89 19.69 5.43
C THR A 156 2.39 19.94 5.34
N ASP A 157 1.95 21.18 5.15
CA ASP A 157 0.54 21.58 5.14
C ASP A 157 0.21 22.59 4.03
N GLU A 158 0.00 22.10 2.79
CA GLU A 158 -0.40 22.95 1.66
C GLU A 158 -1.75 23.66 1.86
N PRO A 159 -2.83 23.01 2.33
CA PRO A 159 -4.16 23.62 2.39
C PRO A 159 -4.36 24.51 3.62
N THR A 160 -3.28 25.05 4.19
CA THR A 160 -3.33 26.02 5.28
C THR A 160 -3.81 27.40 4.80
N CYS A 161 -4.49 28.15 5.68
CA CYS A 161 -4.90 29.52 5.39
C CYS A 161 -3.76 30.52 5.58
N TYR A 162 -2.98 30.37 6.65
CA TYR A 162 -1.86 31.26 6.96
C TYR A 162 -0.74 31.09 5.94
N LYS A 163 -0.84 31.84 4.85
CA LYS A 163 0.16 31.95 3.80
C LYS A 163 0.60 33.40 3.76
N MET A 164 1.82 33.66 4.18
CA MET A 164 2.44 34.98 4.21
C MET A 164 3.37 35.14 3.00
N PHE A 165 3.21 36.22 2.26
CA PHE A 165 3.94 36.48 1.01
C PHE A 165 4.59 37.85 1.06
N SER A 166 5.81 37.96 0.57
CA SER A 166 6.44 39.27 0.35
C SER A 166 5.73 40.02 -0.77
N ARG A 167 5.80 41.35 -0.73
CA ARG A 167 5.28 42.23 -1.80
C ARG A 167 5.83 41.85 -3.18
N GLU A 168 7.10 41.46 -3.25
CA GLU A 168 7.78 41.01 -4.46
C GLU A 168 7.11 39.76 -5.06
N VAL A 169 6.76 38.78 -4.22
CA VAL A 169 6.09 37.55 -4.68
C VAL A 169 4.70 37.87 -5.21
N LEU A 170 3.95 38.72 -4.50
CA LEU A 170 2.59 39.13 -4.90
C LEU A 170 2.59 39.89 -6.23
N ALA A 171 3.61 40.70 -6.50
CA ALA A 171 3.76 41.41 -7.77
C ALA A 171 4.07 40.47 -8.95
N ASN A 172 4.77 39.35 -8.70
CA ASN A 172 5.20 38.41 -9.74
C ASN A 172 4.23 37.26 -9.99
N ILE A 173 3.34 36.94 -9.06
CA ILE A 173 2.37 35.85 -9.18
C ILE A 173 0.98 36.41 -9.51
N LYS A 174 0.55 36.24 -10.76
CA LYS A 174 -0.83 36.55 -11.17
C LYS A 174 -1.76 35.42 -10.72
N LEU A 175 -2.72 35.72 -9.85
CA LEU A 175 -3.75 34.77 -9.38
C LEU A 175 -5.04 34.93 -10.20
N GLU A 176 -5.67 33.80 -10.53
CA GLU A 176 -6.88 33.74 -11.37
C GLU A 176 -8.09 33.14 -10.64
N CYS A 177 -7.88 32.39 -9.56
CA CYS A 177 -8.96 31.74 -8.82
C CYS A 177 -9.92 32.71 -8.16
N ASP A 178 -11.14 32.22 -7.95
CA ASP A 178 -12.20 32.94 -7.27
C ASP A 178 -12.61 32.22 -5.96
N GLY A 179 -12.40 30.90 -5.85
CA GLY A 179 -12.81 30.08 -4.70
C GLY A 179 -11.68 29.58 -3.79
N PHE A 180 -11.87 28.39 -3.20
CA PHE A 180 -10.91 27.74 -2.29
C PHE A 180 -9.67 27.19 -3.01
N GLU A 181 -9.72 27.10 -4.34
CA GLU A 181 -8.59 26.74 -5.20
C GLU A 181 -7.46 27.78 -5.19
N PHE A 182 -7.64 28.91 -4.49
CA PHE A 182 -6.57 29.82 -4.12
C PHE A 182 -5.36 29.13 -3.50
N CYS A 183 -5.58 28.28 -2.48
CA CYS A 183 -4.48 27.62 -1.78
C CYS A 183 -3.57 26.82 -2.75
N PRO A 184 -4.11 25.90 -3.57
CA PRO A 184 -3.30 25.14 -4.52
C PRO A 184 -2.77 26.00 -5.69
N GLU A 185 -3.50 27.02 -6.16
CA GLU A 185 -3.02 27.89 -7.24
C GLU A 185 -1.78 28.68 -6.81
N VAL A 186 -1.85 29.39 -5.66
CA VAL A 186 -0.74 30.24 -5.21
C VAL A 186 0.51 29.41 -4.93
N THR A 187 0.34 28.22 -4.34
CA THR A 187 1.44 27.30 -4.09
C THR A 187 2.04 26.76 -5.40
N ALA A 188 1.22 26.33 -6.36
CA ALA A 188 1.69 25.86 -7.65
C ALA A 188 2.46 26.93 -8.42
N LYS A 189 1.93 28.16 -8.50
CA LYS A 189 2.56 29.28 -9.20
C LYS A 189 3.85 29.73 -8.51
N ALA A 190 3.88 29.79 -7.18
CA ALA A 190 5.08 30.13 -6.41
C ALA A 190 6.22 29.14 -6.62
N LEU A 191 5.93 27.83 -6.47
CA LEU A 191 6.94 26.79 -6.66
C LEU A 191 7.45 26.74 -8.10
N LYS A 192 6.57 27.01 -9.08
CA LYS A 192 6.98 27.08 -10.49
C LYS A 192 7.84 28.30 -10.80
N ALA A 193 7.62 29.42 -10.11
CA ALA A 193 8.47 30.59 -10.19
C ALA A 193 9.83 30.40 -9.48
N GLY A 194 10.04 29.27 -8.79
CA GLY A 194 11.30 28.91 -8.13
C GLY A 194 11.43 29.44 -6.70
N TYR A 195 10.35 29.95 -6.11
CA TYR A 195 10.37 30.37 -4.71
C TYR A 195 10.41 29.15 -3.77
N GLU A 196 11.25 29.24 -2.73
CA GLU A 196 11.21 28.31 -1.60
C GLU A 196 10.14 28.75 -0.59
N ILE A 197 9.49 27.76 0.02
CA ILE A 197 8.43 27.99 1.01
C ILE A 197 8.93 27.50 2.36
N ALA A 198 9.09 28.43 3.30
CA ALA A 198 9.40 28.11 4.70
C ALA A 198 8.11 27.79 5.47
N GLU A 199 8.20 26.99 6.54
CA GLU A 199 7.05 26.66 7.39
C GLU A 199 7.32 27.00 8.87
N ALA A 200 6.27 27.47 9.56
CA ALA A 200 6.25 27.67 11.02
C ALA A 200 5.05 26.94 11.65
N PRO A 201 5.16 26.41 12.89
CA PRO A 201 4.06 25.72 13.55
C PRO A 201 2.96 26.69 13.99
N ILE A 202 1.70 26.35 13.70
CA ILE A 202 0.53 27.16 14.07
C ILE A 202 -0.51 26.36 14.85
N SER A 203 -1.29 27.07 15.66
CA SER A 203 -2.44 26.55 16.40
C SER A 203 -3.67 26.52 15.48
N TYR A 204 -4.54 25.53 15.69
CA TYR A 204 -5.76 25.39 14.89
C TYR A 204 -6.90 24.83 15.73
N LYS A 205 -8.03 25.54 15.72
CA LYS A 205 -9.31 25.13 16.32
C LYS A 205 -10.29 24.82 15.20
N THR A 206 -10.73 23.57 15.08
CA THR A 206 -11.64 23.19 13.99
C THR A 206 -13.08 23.58 14.33
N ARG A 207 -13.83 24.09 13.33
CA ARG A 207 -15.30 24.19 13.41
C ARG A 207 -15.98 22.98 12.78
N THR A 208 -17.15 22.62 13.28
CA THR A 208 -18.02 21.59 12.71
C THR A 208 -18.88 22.14 11.57
N LYS A 209 -19.53 21.26 10.79
CA LYS A 209 -20.48 21.69 9.75
C LYS A 209 -21.67 22.48 10.32
N LYS A 210 -22.09 22.18 11.55
CA LYS A 210 -23.19 22.89 12.23
C LYS A 210 -22.79 24.31 12.63
N GLU A 211 -21.51 24.51 12.91
CA GLU A 211 -20.89 25.81 13.20
C GLU A 211 -20.45 26.54 11.91
N GLY A 212 -20.95 26.11 10.75
CA GLY A 212 -20.79 26.85 9.50
C GLY A 212 -19.54 26.52 8.69
N LYS A 213 -18.92 25.34 8.81
CA LYS A 213 -17.78 24.96 7.94
C LYS A 213 -18.18 24.98 6.45
N LYS A 214 -17.60 25.90 5.68
CA LYS A 214 -17.97 26.19 4.28
C LYS A 214 -17.34 25.26 3.24
N ILE A 215 -16.34 24.46 3.62
CA ILE A 215 -15.59 23.56 2.70
C ILE A 215 -16.38 22.28 2.39
N LYS A 216 -16.64 22.06 1.10
CA LYS A 216 -17.27 20.86 0.52
C LYS A 216 -16.20 19.87 0.06
N LEU A 217 -15.87 18.91 0.95
CA LEU A 217 -14.77 17.95 0.83
C LEU A 217 -14.53 17.38 -0.60
N PHE A 218 -15.55 16.83 -1.26
CA PHE A 218 -15.38 16.17 -2.57
C PHE A 218 -15.21 17.17 -3.72
N ARG A 219 -16.02 18.23 -3.75
CA ARG A 219 -15.98 19.25 -4.81
C ARG A 219 -14.67 20.05 -4.74
N ASP A 220 -14.37 20.57 -3.55
CA ASP A 220 -13.22 21.47 -3.36
C ASP A 220 -11.90 20.67 -3.38
N GLY A 221 -11.91 19.43 -2.87
CA GLY A 221 -10.77 18.52 -2.96
C GLY A 221 -10.44 18.15 -4.41
N TRP A 222 -11.45 17.83 -5.24
CA TRP A 222 -11.22 17.56 -6.68
C TRP A 222 -10.72 18.80 -7.40
N LEU A 223 -11.31 19.97 -7.13
CA LEU A 223 -10.88 21.23 -7.73
C LEU A 223 -9.43 21.57 -7.36
N ALA A 224 -9.02 21.31 -6.12
CA ALA A 224 -7.63 21.50 -5.68
C ALA A 224 -6.65 20.58 -6.41
N ILE A 225 -6.97 19.29 -6.53
CA ILE A 225 -6.19 18.31 -7.31
C ILE A 225 -6.07 18.76 -8.77
N TRP A 226 -7.18 19.12 -9.39
CA TRP A 226 -7.22 19.59 -10.77
C TRP A 226 -6.38 20.85 -10.96
N THR A 227 -6.42 21.78 -10.03
CA THR A 227 -5.64 23.03 -10.05
C THR A 227 -4.13 22.74 -10.01
N LEU A 228 -3.68 21.85 -9.11
CA LEU A 228 -2.28 21.44 -9.04
C LEU A 228 -1.82 20.77 -10.34
N LEU A 229 -2.65 19.91 -10.95
CA LEU A 229 -2.33 19.24 -12.21
C LEU A 229 -2.33 20.21 -13.40
N LYS A 230 -3.34 21.08 -13.50
CA LYS A 230 -3.47 22.13 -14.52
C LYS A 230 -2.19 22.96 -14.56
N TYR A 231 -1.80 23.57 -13.44
CA TYR A 231 -0.63 24.45 -13.44
C TYR A 231 0.71 23.71 -13.59
N ARG A 232 0.79 22.42 -13.24
CA ARG A 232 2.00 21.61 -13.47
C ARG A 232 2.19 21.28 -14.94
N PHE A 233 1.13 20.86 -15.63
CA PHE A 233 1.23 20.28 -16.97
C PHE A 233 0.84 21.24 -18.12
N ASN A 234 0.36 22.45 -17.82
CA ASN A 234 0.07 23.46 -18.84
C ASN A 234 1.34 24.04 -19.51
N ASP A 235 2.53 23.67 -19.06
CA ASP A 235 3.81 24.13 -19.62
C ASP A 235 4.63 22.95 -20.14
N LYS A 236 4.91 22.96 -21.45
CA LYS A 236 5.70 21.90 -22.12
C LYS A 236 7.08 21.72 -21.49
N ARG A 237 7.69 22.78 -20.92
CA ARG A 237 8.98 22.69 -20.20
C ARG A 237 8.84 21.99 -18.86
N ALA A 238 7.73 22.21 -18.15
CA ALA A 238 7.44 21.56 -16.87
C ALA A 238 7.13 20.06 -17.07
N LEU A 239 6.43 19.71 -18.16
CA LEU A 239 6.26 18.32 -18.58
C LEU A 239 7.63 17.66 -18.87
N PHE A 240 8.50 18.33 -19.63
CA PHE A 240 9.85 17.83 -19.90
C PHE A 240 10.72 17.73 -18.62
N GLY A 241 10.63 18.68 -17.70
CA GLY A 241 11.35 18.67 -16.42
C GLY A 241 10.86 17.56 -15.48
N PHE A 242 9.55 17.35 -15.40
CA PHE A 242 8.94 16.23 -14.68
C PHE A 242 9.37 14.89 -15.28
N VAL A 243 9.33 14.77 -16.61
CA VAL A 243 9.82 13.58 -17.32
C VAL A 243 11.32 13.38 -17.12
N LYS A 244 12.14 14.44 -17.06
CA LYS A 244 13.58 14.33 -16.80
C LYS A 244 13.87 13.86 -15.37
N LEU A 245 13.13 14.36 -14.38
CA LEU A 245 13.28 14.02 -12.96
C LEU A 245 12.86 12.57 -12.67
N TYR A 246 11.81 12.09 -13.33
CA TYR A 246 11.24 10.76 -13.09
C TYR A 246 11.39 9.78 -14.27
N LYS A 247 12.28 10.08 -15.24
CA LYS A 247 12.38 9.43 -16.57
C LYS A 247 12.21 7.92 -16.54
N TRP A 248 12.91 7.27 -15.62
CA TRP A 248 12.90 5.82 -15.49
C TRP A 248 11.67 5.26 -14.79
N TRP A 249 11.09 6.01 -13.83
CA TRP A 249 9.84 5.64 -13.18
C TRP A 249 8.65 5.78 -14.12
N LEU A 250 8.61 6.83 -14.95
CA LEU A 250 7.55 7.00 -15.94
C LEU A 250 7.62 5.94 -17.03
N VAL A 251 8.82 5.56 -17.50
CA VAL A 251 8.99 4.44 -18.43
C VAL A 251 8.56 3.12 -17.78
N LEU A 252 8.91 2.89 -16.51
CA LEU A 252 8.52 1.67 -15.79
C LEU A 252 7.00 1.61 -15.56
N ILE A 253 6.38 2.72 -15.14
CA ILE A 253 4.93 2.84 -14.98
C ILE A 253 4.23 2.68 -16.34
N ALA A 254 4.72 3.34 -17.39
CA ALA A 254 4.14 3.23 -18.73
C ALA A 254 4.30 1.82 -19.31
N ALA A 255 5.45 1.18 -19.16
CA ALA A 255 5.67 -0.20 -19.58
C ALA A 255 4.77 -1.16 -18.80
N TYR A 256 4.67 -0.98 -17.48
CA TYR A 256 3.78 -1.76 -16.62
C TYR A 256 2.30 -1.58 -17.01
N LEU A 257 1.86 -0.33 -17.21
CA LEU A 257 0.50 -0.01 -17.65
C LEU A 257 0.24 -0.54 -19.07
N LEU A 258 1.19 -0.43 -19.99
CA LEU A 258 1.07 -0.93 -21.36
C LEU A 258 0.93 -2.46 -21.38
N VAL A 259 1.82 -3.18 -20.68
CA VAL A 259 1.71 -4.64 -20.50
C VAL A 259 0.34 -4.95 -19.94
N ARG A 260 -0.13 -4.22 -18.91
CA ARG A 260 -1.44 -4.46 -18.33
C ARG A 260 -2.60 -4.16 -19.27
N VAL A 261 -2.59 -3.06 -20.00
CA VAL A 261 -3.66 -2.70 -20.95
C VAL A 261 -3.75 -3.72 -22.09
N VAL A 262 -2.61 -4.21 -22.59
CA VAL A 262 -2.55 -5.28 -23.59
C VAL A 262 -3.15 -6.58 -23.04
N LEU A 263 -2.84 -6.94 -21.79
CA LEU A 263 -3.46 -8.08 -21.11
C LEU A 263 -4.96 -7.80 -20.77
N PHE A 264 -5.36 -6.54 -20.61
CA PHE A 264 -6.71 -6.07 -20.24
C PHE A 264 -7.73 -6.21 -21.37
N GLY A 265 -7.30 -5.98 -22.62
CA GLY A 265 -8.18 -5.97 -23.79
C GLY A 265 -8.94 -7.27 -24.02
N GLY A 266 -8.38 -8.41 -23.60
CA GLY A 266 -8.99 -9.73 -23.77
C GLY A 266 -10.16 -10.05 -22.83
N LEU A 267 -10.30 -9.35 -21.69
CA LEU A 267 -11.29 -9.67 -20.64
C LEU A 267 -12.56 -8.81 -20.67
N TRP A 268 -12.61 -7.76 -21.51
CA TRP A 268 -13.81 -6.92 -21.67
C TRP A 268 -15.04 -7.73 -22.14
N GLY A 269 -14.83 -8.82 -22.89
CA GLY A 269 -15.91 -9.68 -23.36
C GLY A 269 -16.44 -10.70 -22.33
N ALA A 270 -15.67 -11.05 -21.30
CA ALA A 270 -15.98 -12.19 -20.43
C ALA A 270 -16.69 -11.83 -19.10
N SER A 271 -16.75 -10.56 -18.71
CA SER A 271 -17.13 -10.15 -17.34
C SER A 271 -18.52 -9.54 -17.17
N ALA A 272 -19.30 -9.32 -18.24
CA ALA A 272 -20.62 -8.70 -18.16
C ALA A 272 -21.61 -9.48 -17.26
N ASN A 273 -21.57 -10.82 -17.29
CA ASN A 273 -22.49 -11.67 -16.52
C ASN A 273 -22.06 -11.87 -15.04
N GLY A 274 -20.74 -11.81 -14.76
CA GLY A 274 -20.22 -11.91 -13.38
C GLY A 274 -20.42 -10.63 -12.57
N TRP A 275 -20.45 -9.49 -13.27
CA TRP A 275 -20.66 -8.16 -12.71
C TRP A 275 -22.02 -8.01 -12.02
N GLU A 276 -23.09 -8.40 -12.72
CA GLU A 276 -24.46 -8.24 -12.25
C GLU A 276 -24.75 -9.12 -11.02
N ASN A 277 -24.24 -10.36 -11.03
CA ASN A 277 -24.32 -11.26 -9.87
C ASN A 277 -23.59 -10.72 -8.64
N PHE A 278 -22.36 -10.21 -8.80
CA PHE A 278 -21.57 -9.70 -7.68
C PHE A 278 -22.14 -8.37 -7.12
N TYR A 279 -22.67 -7.51 -8.00
CA TYR A 279 -23.34 -6.27 -7.62
C TYR A 279 -24.65 -6.52 -6.85
N ASN A 280 -25.48 -7.44 -7.34
CA ASN A 280 -26.73 -7.83 -6.66
C ASN A 280 -26.45 -8.44 -5.28
N GLN A 281 -25.38 -9.22 -5.16
CA GLN A 281 -24.90 -9.71 -3.86
C GLN A 281 -24.42 -8.55 -2.96
N ALA A 282 -23.72 -7.54 -3.49
CA ALA A 282 -23.28 -6.40 -2.68
C ALA A 282 -24.43 -5.57 -2.10
N GLN A 283 -25.49 -5.35 -2.88
CA GLN A 283 -26.64 -4.56 -2.47
C GLN A 283 -27.52 -5.25 -1.42
N SER A 284 -27.66 -6.57 -1.47
CA SER A 284 -28.44 -7.32 -0.49
C SER A 284 -27.72 -7.46 0.87
N GLY A 285 -26.65 -6.70 1.09
CA GLY A 285 -25.69 -6.90 2.17
C GLY A 285 -24.80 -8.12 1.95
N HIS A 286 -25.14 -9.00 1.00
CA HIS A 286 -24.46 -10.26 0.82
C HIS A 286 -22.98 -10.11 0.43
N ALA A 287 -22.49 -9.07 -0.27
CA ALA A 287 -21.05 -8.99 -0.61
C ALA A 287 -20.12 -8.58 0.54
N VAL A 288 -20.59 -7.77 1.50
CA VAL A 288 -19.87 -7.60 2.77
C VAL A 288 -19.95 -8.90 3.58
N LEU A 289 -20.98 -9.71 3.30
CA LEU A 289 -21.31 -10.97 3.95
C LEU A 289 -20.93 -12.22 3.08
N LEU A 290 -20.12 -12.10 2.01
CA LEU A 290 -19.97 -13.12 0.94
C LEU A 290 -18.96 -14.23 1.25
N ALA A 291 -18.70 -14.44 2.54
CA ALA A 291 -18.50 -15.80 3.01
C ALA A 291 -19.87 -16.20 3.53
N ASN A 292 -20.71 -16.90 2.73
CA ASN A 292 -22.01 -17.42 3.15
C ASN A 292 -21.99 -17.69 4.66
N TRP A 293 -22.65 -16.85 5.47
CA TRP A 293 -22.42 -16.84 6.92
C TRP A 293 -22.79 -18.16 7.60
N HIS A 294 -23.48 -19.02 6.86
CA HIS A 294 -23.91 -20.35 7.20
C HIS A 294 -22.89 -21.45 6.85
N GLU A 295 -21.82 -21.15 6.10
CA GLU A 295 -20.87 -22.13 5.57
C GLU A 295 -19.49 -22.01 6.25
N PRO A 296 -19.08 -22.97 7.10
CA PRO A 296 -17.75 -23.02 7.71
C PRO A 296 -16.61 -23.30 6.71
N CYS A 297 -16.97 -23.48 5.45
CA CYS A 297 -16.12 -23.87 4.36
C CYS A 297 -15.55 -22.69 3.59
N ASP A 298 -16.04 -21.46 3.80
CA ASP A 298 -15.60 -20.32 3.00
C ASP A 298 -14.08 -20.16 3.08
N TRP A 299 -13.46 -20.43 1.93
CA TRP A 299 -12.02 -20.56 1.74
C TRP A 299 -11.29 -19.23 1.88
N HIS A 300 -12.03 -18.17 2.22
CA HIS A 300 -11.65 -16.81 1.91
C HIS A 300 -11.65 -15.92 3.14
N PRO A 301 -10.47 -15.38 3.49
CA PRO A 301 -10.36 -14.33 4.49
C PRO A 301 -11.21 -13.09 4.16
N PRO A 302 -11.71 -12.37 5.18
CA PRO A 302 -12.78 -11.38 5.00
C PRO A 302 -12.35 -10.08 4.32
N LEU A 303 -11.06 -9.71 4.39
CA LEU A 303 -10.63 -8.35 4.08
C LEU A 303 -10.74 -8.01 2.59
N TYR A 304 -10.56 -8.99 1.69
CA TYR A 304 -10.73 -8.74 0.26
C TYR A 304 -12.20 -8.53 -0.15
N TYR A 305 -13.12 -9.25 0.48
CA TYR A 305 -14.57 -9.08 0.25
C TYR A 305 -15.05 -7.75 0.79
N PHE A 306 -14.58 -7.38 1.98
CA PHE A 306 -14.80 -6.04 2.51
C PHE A 306 -14.27 -4.96 1.56
N PHE A 307 -13.02 -5.11 1.09
CA PHE A 307 -12.40 -4.20 0.13
C PHE A 307 -13.26 -4.04 -1.12
N THR A 308 -13.58 -5.14 -1.82
CA THR A 308 -14.37 -5.09 -3.06
C THR A 308 -15.75 -4.48 -2.82
N THR A 309 -16.44 -4.86 -1.75
CA THR A 309 -17.80 -4.38 -1.48
C THR A 309 -17.88 -2.88 -1.21
N VAL A 310 -16.90 -2.30 -0.52
CA VAL A 310 -16.85 -0.85 -0.31
C VAL A 310 -16.84 -0.09 -1.64
N PHE A 311 -16.04 -0.54 -2.62
CA PHE A 311 -16.00 0.08 -3.95
C PHE A 311 -17.32 -0.13 -4.70
N LEU A 312 -17.93 -1.31 -4.58
CA LEU A 312 -19.18 -1.63 -5.27
C LEU A 312 -20.35 -0.81 -4.77
N LEU A 313 -20.48 -0.68 -3.46
CA LEU A 313 -21.51 0.15 -2.83
C LEU A 313 -21.32 1.63 -3.16
N MET A 314 -20.07 2.08 -3.21
CA MET A 314 -19.74 3.49 -3.45
C MET A 314 -19.93 3.92 -4.91
N PHE A 315 -19.58 3.05 -5.87
CA PHE A 315 -19.52 3.43 -7.29
C PHE A 315 -20.52 2.72 -8.20
N LYS A 316 -21.22 1.69 -7.70
CA LYS A 316 -22.12 0.85 -8.50
C LYS A 316 -21.46 0.32 -9.78
N SER A 317 -20.14 0.07 -9.71
CA SER A 317 -19.30 -0.38 -10.83
C SER A 317 -18.11 -1.19 -10.30
N ALA A 318 -17.66 -2.21 -11.04
CA ALA A 318 -16.45 -2.98 -10.70
C ALA A 318 -15.18 -2.27 -11.18
N TRP A 319 -15.27 -1.41 -12.20
CA TRP A 319 -14.12 -0.68 -12.75
C TRP A 319 -13.22 -0.06 -11.65
N PRO A 320 -13.76 0.60 -10.61
CA PRO A 320 -12.96 1.13 -9.50
C PRO A 320 -12.18 0.07 -8.71
N VAL A 321 -12.69 -1.16 -8.58
CA VAL A 321 -11.97 -2.28 -7.95
C VAL A 321 -10.75 -2.64 -8.78
N TYR A 322 -10.89 -2.73 -10.11
CA TYR A 322 -9.76 -3.00 -11.00
C TYR A 322 -8.71 -1.89 -10.93
N LEU A 323 -9.14 -0.62 -10.98
CA LEU A 323 -8.25 0.53 -10.85
C LEU A 323 -7.50 0.51 -9.52
N ALA A 324 -8.20 0.27 -8.42
CA ALA A 324 -7.59 0.17 -7.09
C ALA A 324 -6.57 -0.97 -7.01
N GLN A 325 -6.87 -2.14 -7.58
CA GLN A 325 -5.91 -3.25 -7.65
C GLN A 325 -4.69 -2.92 -8.50
N MET A 326 -4.85 -2.21 -9.62
CA MET A 326 -3.72 -1.73 -10.43
C MET A 326 -2.82 -0.77 -9.64
N ILE A 327 -3.41 0.15 -8.87
CA ILE A 327 -2.68 1.08 -8.00
C ILE A 327 -1.93 0.31 -6.90
N LEU A 328 -2.58 -0.67 -6.26
CA LEU A 328 -1.96 -1.51 -5.22
C LEU A 328 -0.80 -2.33 -5.77
N ALA A 329 -0.95 -2.89 -6.96
CA ALA A 329 0.10 -3.66 -7.60
C ALA A 329 1.29 -2.76 -8.02
N LEU A 330 1.04 -1.54 -8.51
CA LEU A 330 2.08 -0.52 -8.71
C LEU A 330 2.79 -0.16 -7.40
N ALA A 331 2.03 0.02 -6.33
CA ALA A 331 2.57 0.30 -5.00
C ALA A 331 3.42 -0.89 -4.48
N GLY A 332 3.02 -2.13 -4.75
CA GLY A 332 3.79 -3.34 -4.48
C GLY A 332 5.14 -3.33 -5.21
N VAL A 333 5.15 -3.03 -6.51
CA VAL A 333 6.38 -2.87 -7.31
C VAL A 333 7.28 -1.78 -6.70
N TYR A 334 6.72 -0.63 -6.31
CA TYR A 334 7.48 0.42 -5.64
C TYR A 334 8.05 -0.02 -4.27
N LEU A 335 7.34 -0.87 -3.53
CA LEU A 335 7.84 -1.44 -2.27
C LEU A 335 9.04 -2.37 -2.51
N ILE A 336 9.09 -3.11 -3.61
CA ILE A 336 10.28 -3.90 -4.00
C ILE A 336 11.50 -2.98 -4.12
N TYR A 337 11.35 -1.82 -4.77
CA TYR A 337 12.43 -0.83 -4.87
C TYR A 337 12.84 -0.31 -3.50
N LYS A 338 11.87 0.04 -2.65
CA LYS A 338 12.15 0.55 -1.30
C LYS A 338 12.91 -0.47 -0.47
N ILE A 339 12.46 -1.73 -0.44
CA ILE A 339 13.11 -2.83 0.28
C ILE A 339 14.51 -3.08 -0.27
N GLY A 340 14.67 -3.17 -1.60
CA GLY A 340 15.98 -3.37 -2.22
C GLY A 340 16.97 -2.26 -1.89
N LYS A 341 16.51 -1.00 -1.85
CA LYS A 341 17.34 0.16 -1.48
C LYS A 341 17.76 0.16 0.00
N LEU A 342 17.06 -0.58 0.89
CA LEU A 342 17.47 -0.69 2.29
C LEU A 342 18.80 -1.43 2.46
N PHE A 343 19.12 -2.36 1.56
CA PHE A 343 20.27 -3.26 1.69
C PHE A 343 21.29 -3.13 0.55
N PHE A 344 20.87 -2.60 -0.60
CA PHE A 344 21.69 -2.50 -1.81
C PHE A 344 21.61 -1.11 -2.43
N SER A 345 22.35 -0.91 -3.52
CA SER A 345 22.35 0.37 -4.22
C SER A 345 21.00 0.67 -4.88
N PRO A 346 20.64 1.96 -5.08
CA PRO A 346 19.43 2.34 -5.81
C PRO A 346 19.36 1.74 -7.22
N ARG A 347 20.51 1.47 -7.86
CA ARG A 347 20.58 0.85 -9.19
C ARG A 347 20.14 -0.62 -9.16
N VAL A 348 20.66 -1.40 -8.20
CA VAL A 348 20.27 -2.81 -8.02
C VAL A 348 18.78 -2.90 -7.73
N ALA A 349 18.29 -2.07 -6.81
CA ALA A 349 16.88 -2.03 -6.45
C ALA A 349 15.98 -1.67 -7.65
N PHE A 350 16.40 -0.68 -8.45
CA PHE A 350 15.64 -0.25 -9.63
C PHE A 350 15.55 -1.37 -10.69
N ILE A 351 16.66 -2.02 -11.02
CA ILE A 351 16.68 -3.10 -12.02
C ILE A 351 15.84 -4.28 -11.56
N ALA A 352 15.96 -4.70 -10.29
CA ALA A 352 15.14 -5.78 -9.75
C ALA A 352 13.63 -5.45 -9.80
N THR A 353 13.30 -4.19 -9.52
CA THR A 353 11.92 -3.69 -9.60
C THR A 353 11.41 -3.65 -11.03
N PHE A 354 12.25 -3.24 -11.99
CA PHE A 354 11.91 -3.24 -13.40
C PHE A 354 11.62 -4.66 -13.91
N ILE A 355 12.49 -5.63 -13.57
CA ILE A 355 12.26 -7.05 -13.90
C ILE A 355 10.94 -7.53 -13.32
N ALA A 356 10.67 -7.24 -12.04
CA ALA A 356 9.40 -7.62 -11.39
C ALA A 356 8.17 -7.00 -12.06
N ALA A 357 8.29 -5.78 -12.57
CA ALA A 357 7.19 -5.05 -13.21
C ALA A 357 6.83 -5.62 -14.59
N ILE A 358 7.82 -6.11 -15.34
CA ILE A 358 7.63 -6.63 -16.69
C ILE A 358 7.49 -8.16 -16.74
N GLU A 359 7.73 -8.85 -15.63
CA GLU A 359 7.63 -10.31 -15.55
C GLU A 359 6.18 -10.73 -15.85
N PRO A 360 5.92 -11.39 -17.00
CA PRO A 360 4.55 -11.56 -17.52
C PRO A 360 3.64 -12.36 -16.59
N TYR A 361 4.17 -13.36 -15.88
CA TYR A 361 3.38 -14.20 -14.99
C TYR A 361 2.90 -13.42 -13.75
N SER A 362 3.80 -12.63 -13.15
CA SER A 362 3.49 -11.71 -12.06
C SER A 362 2.49 -10.64 -12.51
N ALA A 363 2.67 -10.09 -13.72
CA ALA A 363 1.77 -9.10 -14.27
C ALA A 363 0.35 -9.66 -14.45
N TRP A 364 0.23 -10.90 -14.93
CA TRP A 364 -1.03 -11.62 -15.13
C TRP A 364 -1.74 -11.99 -13.82
N HIS A 365 -1.03 -12.57 -12.84
CA HIS A 365 -1.67 -12.99 -11.59
C HIS A 365 -2.12 -11.84 -10.70
N ASN A 366 -1.38 -10.72 -10.74
CA ASN A 366 -1.81 -9.49 -10.09
C ASN A 366 -2.93 -8.75 -10.87
N PHE A 367 -3.49 -9.35 -11.93
CA PHE A 367 -4.46 -8.71 -12.82
C PHE A 367 -5.85 -9.35 -12.79
N LEU A 368 -5.95 -10.67 -12.66
CA LEU A 368 -7.23 -11.35 -12.46
C LEU A 368 -7.87 -10.89 -11.14
N LEU A 369 -9.17 -10.57 -11.15
CA LEU A 369 -10.01 -10.15 -10.01
C LEU A 369 -9.85 -11.05 -8.78
N THR A 370 -8.76 -10.88 -8.04
CA THR A 370 -8.38 -11.80 -6.97
C THR A 370 -7.66 -11.03 -5.88
N ALA A 371 -7.68 -11.58 -4.66
CA ALA A 371 -7.02 -10.99 -3.50
C ALA A 371 -5.49 -10.84 -3.60
N GLU A 372 -4.87 -11.20 -4.73
CA GLU A 372 -3.41 -11.23 -4.92
C GLU A 372 -2.78 -9.85 -4.77
N SER A 373 -3.25 -8.83 -5.50
CA SER A 373 -2.63 -7.50 -5.47
C SER A 373 -2.68 -6.85 -4.09
N LEU A 374 -3.81 -7.00 -3.40
CA LEU A 374 -4.03 -6.47 -2.06
C LEU A 374 -3.17 -7.22 -1.02
N SER A 375 -3.15 -8.55 -1.09
CA SER A 375 -2.30 -9.40 -0.25
C SER A 375 -0.82 -9.11 -0.48
N ALA A 376 -0.40 -8.98 -1.74
CA ALA A 376 0.98 -8.69 -2.12
C ALA A 376 1.44 -7.34 -1.60
N PHE A 377 0.60 -6.32 -1.74
CA PHE A 377 0.87 -5.00 -1.22
C PHE A 377 1.07 -5.03 0.30
N PHE A 378 0.12 -5.60 1.06
CA PHE A 378 0.26 -5.70 2.52
C PHE A 378 1.46 -6.54 2.93
N LEU A 379 1.71 -7.67 2.27
CA LEU A 379 2.87 -8.50 2.56
C LEU A 379 4.19 -7.72 2.39
N LEU A 380 4.37 -7.07 1.25
CA LEU A 380 5.57 -6.28 0.96
C LEU A 380 5.69 -5.06 1.88
N LEU A 381 4.58 -4.42 2.23
CA LEU A 381 4.57 -3.30 3.17
C LEU A 381 4.96 -3.76 4.58
N GLY A 382 4.45 -4.92 5.02
CA GLY A 382 4.81 -5.54 6.29
C GLY A 382 6.29 -5.90 6.35
N ILE A 383 6.83 -6.49 5.27
CA ILE A 383 8.26 -6.78 5.11
C ILE A 383 9.09 -5.47 5.15
N TYR A 384 8.63 -4.42 4.46
CA TYR A 384 9.32 -3.13 4.47
C TYR A 384 9.39 -2.53 5.87
N TYR A 385 8.27 -2.49 6.60
CA TYR A 385 8.21 -2.00 7.98
C TYR A 385 9.08 -2.87 8.91
N PHE A 386 9.02 -4.20 8.73
CA PHE A 386 9.86 -5.14 9.46
C PHE A 386 11.34 -4.83 9.27
N PHE A 387 11.81 -4.61 8.03
CA PHE A 387 13.19 -4.22 7.78
C PHE A 387 13.55 -2.81 8.27
N ARG A 388 12.60 -1.87 8.24
CA ARG A 388 12.80 -0.52 8.82
C ARG A 388 12.98 -0.57 10.33
N PHE A 389 12.38 -1.54 11.02
CA PHE A 389 12.66 -1.79 12.43
C PHE A 389 14.13 -2.16 12.64
N PHE A 390 14.72 -3.06 11.83
CA PHE A 390 16.14 -3.39 11.98
C PHE A 390 17.07 -2.21 11.75
N GLN A 391 16.73 -1.27 10.86
CA GLN A 391 17.58 -0.10 10.63
C GLN A 391 17.50 0.97 11.72
N ASN A 392 16.32 1.19 12.30
CA ASN A 392 16.07 2.35 13.17
C ASN A 392 15.83 1.96 14.64
N SER A 393 15.66 0.67 14.93
CA SER A 393 15.33 0.12 16.26
C SER A 393 14.08 0.72 16.91
N LYS A 394 13.19 1.35 16.13
CA LYS A 394 11.94 1.94 16.63
C LYS A 394 10.81 0.91 16.62
N THR A 395 10.29 0.57 17.80
CA THR A 395 9.23 -0.43 18.01
C THR A 395 7.97 -0.15 17.19
N VAL A 396 7.66 1.13 16.89
CA VAL A 396 6.52 1.52 16.03
C VAL A 396 6.55 0.83 14.65
N PHE A 397 7.73 0.64 14.07
CA PHE A 397 7.84 -0.06 12.78
C PHE A 397 7.53 -1.54 12.91
N LEU A 398 7.92 -2.17 14.01
CA LEU A 398 7.65 -3.57 14.26
C LEU A 398 6.17 -3.83 14.56
N LEU A 399 5.55 -3.00 15.40
CA LEU A 399 4.11 -3.09 15.67
C LEU A 399 3.29 -2.78 14.42
N GLY A 400 3.71 -1.78 13.63
CA GLY A 400 3.13 -1.52 12.32
C GLY A 400 3.23 -2.73 11.38
N ALA A 401 4.40 -3.39 11.32
CA ALA A 401 4.57 -4.62 10.55
C ALA A 401 3.62 -5.73 11.02
N ALA A 402 3.45 -5.92 12.34
CA ALA A 402 2.53 -6.91 12.89
C ALA A 402 1.08 -6.67 12.43
N ILE A 403 0.62 -5.43 12.49
CA ILE A 403 -0.73 -5.06 12.03
C ILE A 403 -0.90 -5.34 10.54
N ILE A 404 0.08 -4.90 9.74
CA ILE A 404 0.06 -5.06 8.28
C ILE A 404 0.08 -6.54 7.88
N PHE A 405 0.90 -7.36 8.55
CA PHE A 405 0.87 -8.81 8.32
C PHE A 405 -0.47 -9.43 8.72
N GLY A 406 -1.12 -8.93 9.78
CA GLY A 406 -2.48 -9.32 10.14
C GLY A 406 -3.46 -9.07 9.00
N PHE A 407 -3.40 -7.90 8.38
CA PHE A 407 -4.19 -7.60 7.18
C PHE A 407 -3.83 -8.47 5.98
N ALA A 408 -2.55 -8.75 5.74
CA ALA A 408 -2.14 -9.69 4.71
C ALA A 408 -2.81 -11.06 4.94
N THR A 409 -2.82 -11.57 6.18
CA THR A 409 -3.47 -12.84 6.55
C THR A 409 -4.98 -12.79 6.41
N LEU A 410 -5.61 -11.67 6.74
CA LEU A 410 -7.04 -11.44 6.52
C LEU A 410 -7.41 -11.21 5.05
N THR A 411 -6.45 -11.09 4.13
CA THR A 411 -6.69 -11.18 2.69
C THR A 411 -6.39 -12.57 2.13
N ARG A 412 -5.34 -13.23 2.63
CA ARG A 412 -4.85 -14.53 2.15
C ARG A 412 -4.22 -15.32 3.30
N LEU A 413 -4.68 -16.55 3.51
CA LEU A 413 -4.20 -17.41 4.60
C LEU A 413 -2.75 -17.86 4.45
N ASN A 414 -2.18 -17.84 3.24
CA ASN A 414 -0.80 -18.29 3.00
C ASN A 414 0.26 -17.42 3.72
N THR A 415 -0.10 -16.20 4.15
CA THR A 415 0.77 -15.34 4.95
C THR A 415 0.75 -15.67 6.44
N LEU A 416 -0.14 -16.58 6.89
CA LEU A 416 -0.42 -16.82 8.31
C LEU A 416 0.81 -17.11 9.15
N TYR A 417 1.75 -17.91 8.62
CA TYR A 417 2.92 -18.43 9.34
C TYR A 417 4.20 -17.59 9.16
N LEU A 418 4.17 -16.60 8.26
CA LEU A 418 5.36 -15.82 7.94
C LEU A 418 5.77 -14.93 9.12
N PRO A 419 4.87 -14.22 9.82
CA PRO A 419 5.22 -13.44 11.00
C PRO A 419 5.90 -14.27 12.09
N GLN A 420 5.48 -15.52 12.27
CA GLN A 420 6.05 -16.45 13.25
C GLN A 420 7.44 -16.91 12.78
N ALA A 421 7.62 -17.21 11.49
CA ALA A 421 8.93 -17.51 10.92
C ALA A 421 9.90 -16.32 11.08
N LEU A 422 9.43 -15.09 10.85
CA LEU A 422 10.22 -13.87 11.07
C LEU A 422 10.53 -13.64 12.56
N SER A 423 9.60 -13.96 13.45
CA SER A 423 9.78 -13.91 14.92
C SER A 423 10.86 -14.89 15.38
N LEU A 424 10.83 -16.12 14.87
CA LEU A 424 11.88 -17.10 15.09
C LEU A 424 13.21 -16.59 14.53
N GLY A 425 13.21 -16.01 13.33
CA GLY A 425 14.39 -15.36 12.75
C GLY A 425 15.01 -14.29 13.67
N ILE A 426 14.18 -13.41 14.28
CA ILE A 426 14.65 -12.43 15.27
C ILE A 426 15.30 -13.12 16.47
N LEU A 427 14.68 -14.16 17.02
CA LEU A 427 15.22 -14.92 18.14
C LEU A 427 16.52 -15.62 17.76
N SER A 428 16.59 -16.23 16.58
CA SER A 428 17.78 -16.89 16.06
C SER A 428 18.94 -15.90 15.90
N ILE A 429 18.69 -14.69 15.40
CA ILE A 429 19.72 -13.65 15.27
C ILE A 429 20.42 -13.37 16.62
N TYR A 430 19.72 -13.45 17.76
CA TYR A 430 20.35 -13.30 19.08
C TYR A 430 21.42 -14.37 19.37
N PHE A 431 21.14 -15.63 19.02
CA PHE A 431 22.07 -16.75 19.27
C PHE A 431 23.24 -16.74 18.29
N ILE A 432 23.02 -16.26 17.07
CA ILE A 432 23.99 -16.32 16.00
C ILE A 432 24.74 -14.96 15.82
N ARG A 433 24.47 -13.94 16.64
CA ARG A 433 25.05 -12.58 16.50
C ARG A 433 26.58 -12.47 16.57
N ARG A 434 27.25 -13.37 17.32
CA ARG A 434 28.72 -13.33 17.52
C ARG A 434 29.52 -13.66 16.25
N PRO A 435 29.23 -14.76 15.52
CA PRO A 435 29.98 -15.08 14.30
C PRO A 435 29.67 -14.19 13.07
N PHE A 436 28.50 -13.51 13.03
CA PHE A 436 28.04 -12.78 11.84
C PHE A 436 28.18 -11.26 11.90
N GLY A 437 28.71 -10.70 12.99
CA GLY A 437 29.04 -9.27 13.08
C GLY A 437 27.84 -8.35 12.86
N LEU A 438 26.65 -8.74 13.34
CA LEU A 438 25.42 -7.97 13.18
C LEU A 438 25.35 -6.85 14.23
N PRO A 439 25.61 -5.58 13.88
CA PRO A 439 25.75 -4.49 14.85
C PRO A 439 24.41 -4.10 15.52
N TYR A 440 23.28 -4.52 14.96
CA TYR A 440 21.96 -4.08 15.41
C TYR A 440 21.49 -4.69 16.74
N PHE A 441 22.04 -5.84 17.15
CA PHE A 441 21.67 -6.53 18.40
C PHE A 441 22.83 -6.63 19.40
N SER A 442 23.95 -5.95 19.14
CA SER A 442 25.07 -5.87 20.08
C SER A 442 24.68 -4.93 21.22
N GLY A 443 24.21 -5.49 22.33
CA GLY A 443 23.87 -4.76 23.57
C GLY A 443 22.50 -5.08 24.15
N LEU A 444 21.58 -5.66 23.37
CA LEU A 444 20.25 -6.04 23.86
C LEU A 444 20.30 -7.34 24.69
N LYS A 445 19.66 -7.32 25.87
CA LYS A 445 19.45 -8.50 26.72
C LYS A 445 18.40 -9.41 26.08
N PHE A 446 18.55 -10.73 26.22
CA PHE A 446 17.60 -11.73 25.69
C PHE A 446 16.14 -11.44 26.07
N LYS A 447 15.89 -11.06 27.33
CA LYS A 447 14.55 -10.70 27.84
C LYS A 447 13.87 -9.61 27.01
N ASN A 448 14.63 -8.61 26.54
CA ASN A 448 14.08 -7.51 25.76
C ASN A 448 13.72 -7.97 24.34
N ILE A 449 14.54 -8.82 23.73
CA ILE A 449 14.25 -9.41 22.41
C ILE A 449 13.03 -10.33 22.50
N LEU A 450 12.95 -11.15 23.55
CA LEU A 450 11.79 -11.99 23.80
C LEU A 450 10.51 -11.16 23.97
N LEU A 451 10.57 -10.09 24.77
CA LEU A 451 9.43 -9.17 24.95
C LEU A 451 8.98 -8.55 23.61
N VAL A 452 9.94 -8.10 22.80
CA VAL A 452 9.68 -7.52 21.47
C VAL A 452 8.98 -8.54 20.55
N VAL A 453 9.44 -9.79 20.56
CA VAL A 453 8.84 -10.88 19.78
C VAL A 453 7.44 -11.23 20.30
N LEU A 454 7.25 -11.27 21.62
CA LEU A 454 5.93 -11.51 22.22
C LEU A 454 4.94 -10.40 21.86
N LEU A 455 5.36 -9.13 21.95
CA LEU A 455 4.54 -7.98 21.57
C LEU A 455 4.18 -8.01 20.07
N PHE A 456 5.14 -8.31 19.20
CA PHE A 456 4.89 -8.45 17.77
C PHE A 456 3.82 -9.51 17.47
N ASN A 457 3.92 -10.69 18.09
CA ASN A 457 2.94 -11.76 17.91
C ASN A 457 1.59 -11.41 18.55
N ALA A 458 1.58 -10.79 19.73
CA ALA A 458 0.35 -10.38 20.40
C ALA A 458 -0.45 -9.39 19.54
N VAL A 459 0.21 -8.38 18.97
CA VAL A 459 -0.43 -7.42 18.06
C VAL A 459 -0.91 -8.10 16.77
N TYR A 460 -0.09 -8.98 16.19
CA TYR A 460 -0.48 -9.74 15.00
C TYR A 460 -1.76 -10.56 15.24
N PHE A 461 -1.81 -11.33 16.32
CA PHE A 461 -2.99 -12.13 16.67
C PHE A 461 -4.18 -11.26 17.09
N ALA A 462 -3.96 -10.09 17.68
CA ALA A 462 -5.05 -9.14 17.99
C ALA A 462 -5.79 -8.67 16.73
N VAL A 463 -5.10 -8.53 15.59
CA VAL A 463 -5.76 -8.22 14.29
C VAL A 463 -6.62 -9.38 13.81
N LEU A 464 -6.19 -10.62 14.04
CA LEU A 464 -6.91 -11.83 13.61
C LEU A 464 -8.06 -12.21 14.56
N PHE A 465 -7.97 -11.77 15.81
CA PHE A 465 -8.85 -12.17 16.88
C PHE A 465 -10.34 -11.92 16.62
N PRO A 466 -10.79 -10.77 16.05
CA PRO A 466 -12.21 -10.56 15.74
C PRO A 466 -12.78 -11.64 14.81
N TRP A 467 -12.01 -12.05 13.80
CA TRP A 467 -12.41 -13.10 12.87
C TRP A 467 -12.43 -14.48 13.54
N GLN A 468 -11.42 -14.78 14.36
CA GLN A 468 -11.39 -16.02 15.13
C GLN A 468 -12.54 -16.13 16.15
N MET A 469 -12.92 -15.02 16.80
CA MET A 469 -14.06 -14.94 17.70
C MET A 469 -15.37 -15.18 16.97
N ARG A 470 -15.56 -14.58 15.79
CA ARG A 470 -16.69 -14.87 14.92
C ARG A 470 -16.77 -16.36 14.60
N ASN A 471 -15.65 -16.97 14.19
CA ASN A 471 -15.61 -18.41 13.92
C ASN A 471 -15.87 -19.28 15.16
N LYS A 472 -15.49 -18.82 16.36
CA LYS A 472 -15.85 -19.48 17.61
C LYS A 472 -17.34 -19.45 17.87
N ILE A 473 -18.00 -18.31 17.67
CA ILE A 473 -19.45 -18.14 17.87
C ILE A 473 -20.22 -18.97 16.85
N VAL A 474 -19.86 -18.86 15.57
CA VAL A 474 -20.60 -19.50 14.48
C VAL A 474 -20.33 -21.01 14.42
N TYR A 475 -19.07 -21.44 14.53
CA TYR A 475 -18.66 -22.84 14.28
C TYR A 475 -18.07 -23.55 15.51
N GLY A 476 -18.03 -22.90 16.66
CA GLY A 476 -17.49 -23.51 17.89
C GLY A 476 -15.96 -23.61 17.95
N LYS A 477 -15.21 -23.09 16.97
CA LYS A 477 -13.74 -23.24 16.85
C LYS A 477 -13.01 -21.91 16.67
N TYR A 478 -11.89 -21.73 17.38
CA TYR A 478 -10.94 -20.61 17.18
C TYR A 478 -10.01 -20.90 16.00
N THR A 479 -10.55 -20.81 14.79
CA THR A 479 -9.77 -20.96 13.54
C THR A 479 -9.91 -19.73 12.66
N ILE A 480 -8.94 -19.47 11.80
CA ILE A 480 -9.02 -18.39 10.79
C ILE A 480 -9.67 -18.93 9.52
N ALA A 481 -9.44 -20.21 9.19
CA ALA A 481 -10.14 -20.97 8.16
C ALA A 481 -9.80 -22.48 8.26
N ASN A 482 -10.63 -23.36 7.69
CA ASN A 482 -10.36 -24.80 7.61
C ASN A 482 -9.64 -25.24 6.32
N VAL A 483 -9.30 -24.30 5.43
CA VAL A 483 -8.65 -24.54 4.13
C VAL A 483 -7.45 -25.49 4.21
N LEU A 484 -6.62 -25.37 5.26
CA LEU A 484 -5.45 -26.24 5.39
C LEU A 484 -5.85 -27.71 5.53
N MET A 485 -6.87 -27.99 6.35
CA MET A 485 -7.35 -29.36 6.57
C MET A 485 -8.08 -29.90 5.36
N THR A 486 -8.86 -29.05 4.71
CA THR A 486 -9.53 -29.36 3.44
C THR A 486 -8.51 -29.70 2.35
N ASN A 487 -7.43 -28.92 2.23
CA ASN A 487 -6.35 -29.17 1.27
C ASN A 487 -5.62 -30.50 1.56
N VAL A 488 -5.35 -30.77 2.83
CA VAL A 488 -4.70 -32.01 3.25
C VAL A 488 -5.57 -33.21 2.92
N PHE A 489 -6.87 -33.17 3.20
CA PHE A 489 -7.77 -34.30 2.99
C PHE A 489 -8.10 -34.54 1.51
N HIS A 490 -8.42 -33.50 0.74
CA HIS A 490 -8.90 -33.69 -0.64
C HIS A 490 -7.80 -33.73 -1.68
N TYR A 491 -6.57 -33.41 -1.29
CA TYR A 491 -5.49 -33.40 -2.24
C TYR A 491 -4.24 -34.12 -1.74
N ASN A 492 -3.72 -33.77 -0.57
CA ASN A 492 -2.48 -34.39 -0.10
C ASN A 492 -2.68 -35.88 0.24
N TYR A 493 -3.79 -36.24 0.88
CA TYR A 493 -4.13 -37.60 1.26
C TYR A 493 -4.35 -38.52 0.02
N PRO A 494 -5.22 -38.16 -0.95
CA PRO A 494 -5.37 -38.93 -2.19
C PRO A 494 -4.07 -39.07 -2.98
N THR A 495 -3.24 -38.03 -3.03
CA THR A 495 -1.92 -38.11 -3.71
C THR A 495 -1.00 -39.11 -3.03
N ALA A 496 -0.99 -39.11 -1.71
CA ALA A 496 -0.15 -40.02 -0.96
C ALA A 496 -0.64 -41.47 -1.12
N MET A 497 -1.95 -41.71 -1.27
CA MET A 497 -2.50 -43.03 -1.64
C MET A 497 -2.19 -43.41 -3.10
N PHE A 498 -2.43 -42.52 -4.06
CA PHE A 498 -2.05 -42.67 -5.48
C PHE A 498 -0.61 -43.20 -5.62
N ILE A 499 0.35 -42.61 -4.88
CA ILE A 499 1.77 -42.99 -4.96
C ILE A 499 2.08 -44.28 -4.20
N LYS A 500 1.42 -44.52 -3.07
CA LYS A 500 1.66 -45.70 -2.23
C LYS A 500 1.12 -46.97 -2.89
N ASP A 501 -0.11 -46.88 -3.33
CA ASP A 501 -0.92 -48.02 -3.74
C ASP A 501 -0.91 -48.19 -5.27
N ASN A 502 -0.24 -47.28 -5.99
CA ASN A 502 -0.12 -47.27 -7.45
C ASN A 502 -1.48 -47.34 -8.19
N ILE A 503 -2.49 -46.72 -7.58
CA ILE A 503 -3.84 -46.52 -8.11
C ILE A 503 -3.92 -45.18 -8.84
N SER A 504 -5.03 -44.85 -9.51
CA SER A 504 -5.22 -43.50 -10.07
C SER A 504 -5.62 -42.46 -9.01
N TYR A 505 -5.43 -41.16 -9.28
CA TYR A 505 -5.83 -40.10 -8.34
C TYR A 505 -7.35 -40.10 -8.09
N ASP A 506 -8.13 -40.35 -9.13
CA ASP A 506 -9.60 -40.43 -9.04
C ASP A 506 -10.05 -41.65 -8.23
N GLU A 507 -9.37 -42.78 -8.41
CA GLU A 507 -9.59 -43.99 -7.63
C GLU A 507 -9.26 -43.76 -6.14
N ALA A 508 -8.15 -43.08 -5.83
CA ALA A 508 -7.80 -42.71 -4.47
C ALA A 508 -8.86 -41.80 -3.82
N ASN A 509 -9.37 -40.80 -4.55
CA ASN A 509 -10.46 -39.94 -4.07
C ASN A 509 -11.74 -40.73 -3.80
N ASN A 510 -12.11 -41.64 -4.71
CA ASN A 510 -13.31 -42.46 -4.56
C ASN A 510 -13.22 -43.37 -3.33
N LEU A 511 -12.07 -43.99 -3.07
CA LEU A 511 -11.85 -44.82 -1.87
C LEU A 511 -11.96 -44.01 -0.57
N ILE A 512 -11.33 -42.83 -0.54
CA ILE A 512 -11.39 -41.94 0.62
C ILE A 512 -12.82 -41.46 0.88
N ARG A 513 -13.55 -41.12 -0.19
CA ARG A 513 -14.94 -40.69 -0.11
C ARG A 513 -15.86 -41.80 0.37
N GLN A 514 -15.78 -43.01 -0.20
CA GLN A 514 -16.57 -44.16 0.24
C GLN A 514 -16.32 -44.46 1.72
N LYS A 515 -15.07 -44.36 2.17
CA LYS A 515 -14.73 -44.52 3.59
C LYS A 515 -15.40 -43.45 4.47
N ALA A 516 -15.36 -42.19 4.04
CA ALA A 516 -16.04 -41.11 4.76
C ALA A 516 -17.56 -41.29 4.78
N GLU A 517 -18.18 -41.70 3.66
CA GLU A 517 -19.62 -41.96 3.56
C GLU A 517 -20.06 -43.14 4.44
N ASN A 518 -19.22 -44.16 4.58
CA ASN A 518 -19.48 -45.28 5.50
C ASN A 518 -19.38 -44.87 6.97
N ASP A 519 -18.41 -44.01 7.31
CA ASP A 519 -18.16 -43.60 8.69
C ASP A 519 -19.08 -42.45 9.17
N LEU A 520 -19.55 -41.59 8.25
CA LEU A 520 -20.33 -40.38 8.55
C LEU A 520 -21.77 -40.41 7.99
N GLY A 521 -22.10 -41.33 7.08
CA GLY A 521 -23.40 -41.43 6.40
C GLY A 521 -23.40 -40.90 4.96
N LYS A 522 -24.50 -41.10 4.20
CA LYS A 522 -24.59 -40.82 2.75
C LYS A 522 -24.45 -39.33 2.34
N ASN A 523 -24.44 -38.40 3.29
CA ASN A 523 -24.34 -36.96 3.04
C ASN A 523 -22.93 -36.43 3.35
N VAL A 524 -21.92 -36.97 2.68
CA VAL A 524 -20.56 -36.41 2.69
C VAL A 524 -20.39 -35.60 1.40
N GLY A 525 -20.32 -34.27 1.53
CA GLY A 525 -20.33 -33.36 0.38
C GLY A 525 -19.04 -33.37 -0.43
N ASP A 526 -19.18 -33.25 -1.75
CA ASP A 526 -18.15 -32.64 -2.60
C ASP A 526 -18.14 -31.13 -2.38
N GLN A 527 -16.94 -30.54 -2.41
CA GLN A 527 -16.56 -29.22 -1.90
C GLN A 527 -17.28 -27.97 -2.45
N GLY A 528 -18.38 -28.10 -3.18
CA GLY A 528 -19.00 -26.97 -3.87
C GLY A 528 -19.92 -26.10 -3.01
N ASP A 529 -20.70 -26.72 -2.12
CA ASP A 529 -21.84 -26.04 -1.51
C ASP A 529 -22.08 -26.52 -0.08
N CYS A 530 -21.54 -25.79 0.90
CA CYS A 530 -21.72 -26.14 2.29
C CYS A 530 -23.08 -25.68 2.84
N SER A 531 -23.91 -24.99 2.05
CA SER A 531 -25.28 -24.64 2.42
C SER A 531 -26.18 -25.87 2.56
N LEU A 532 -25.76 -27.00 1.98
CA LEU A 532 -26.47 -28.27 2.00
C LEU A 532 -26.33 -29.05 3.32
N PHE A 533 -25.48 -28.58 4.25
CA PHE A 533 -25.18 -29.29 5.50
C PHE A 533 -25.52 -28.43 6.73
N SER A 534 -26.01 -29.06 7.79
CA SER A 534 -26.16 -28.42 9.09
C SER A 534 -24.79 -28.13 9.72
N LYS A 535 -24.78 -27.19 10.67
CA LYS A 535 -23.58 -26.84 11.46
C LYS A 535 -22.93 -28.07 12.10
N ASP A 536 -23.73 -28.97 12.67
CA ASP A 536 -23.22 -30.14 13.37
C ASP A 536 -22.64 -31.20 12.42
N GLU A 537 -23.23 -31.37 11.24
CA GLU A 537 -22.69 -32.23 10.19
C GLU A 537 -21.35 -31.73 9.69
N LEU A 538 -21.22 -30.42 9.46
CA LEU A 538 -19.96 -29.81 9.03
C LEU A 538 -18.87 -29.97 10.10
N VAL A 539 -19.18 -29.70 11.37
CA VAL A 539 -18.23 -29.89 12.47
C VAL A 539 -17.74 -31.35 12.54
N LYS A 540 -18.65 -32.31 12.43
CA LYS A 540 -18.34 -33.75 12.41
C LYS A 540 -17.44 -34.13 11.22
N GLN A 541 -17.78 -33.68 10.02
CA GLN A 541 -16.97 -33.91 8.82
C GLN A 541 -15.55 -33.36 8.98
N PHE A 542 -15.40 -32.12 9.49
CA PHE A 542 -14.06 -31.55 9.71
C PHE A 542 -13.23 -32.32 10.72
N ASP A 543 -13.83 -32.76 11.83
CA ASP A 543 -13.10 -33.52 12.85
C ASP A 543 -12.71 -34.91 12.35
N TYR A 544 -13.55 -35.53 11.52
CA TYR A 544 -13.23 -36.77 10.82
C TYR A 544 -12.06 -36.57 9.85
N TYR A 545 -12.16 -35.63 8.90
CA TYR A 545 -11.10 -35.36 7.94
C TYR A 545 -9.77 -35.05 8.63
N LYS A 546 -9.80 -34.29 9.73
CA LYS A 546 -8.59 -34.00 10.53
C LYS A 546 -8.01 -35.22 11.20
N LYS A 547 -8.84 -36.05 11.83
CA LYS A 547 -8.40 -37.28 12.48
C LYS A 547 -7.82 -38.26 11.47
N GLU A 548 -8.54 -38.50 10.38
CA GLU A 548 -8.21 -39.51 9.38
C GLU A 548 -6.94 -39.14 8.59
N SER A 549 -6.90 -37.92 8.05
CA SER A 549 -5.71 -37.40 7.37
C SER A 549 -4.49 -37.36 8.30
N GLY A 550 -4.69 -36.96 9.56
CA GLY A 550 -3.62 -36.94 10.57
C GLY A 550 -3.09 -38.33 10.92
N LYS A 551 -3.95 -39.36 10.98
CA LYS A 551 -3.55 -40.75 11.16
C LYS A 551 -2.72 -41.23 9.97
N TYR A 552 -3.23 -41.07 8.76
CA TYR A 552 -2.54 -41.51 7.55
C TYR A 552 -1.17 -40.84 7.37
N MET A 553 -1.08 -39.52 7.58
CA MET A 553 0.19 -38.79 7.48
C MET A 553 1.21 -39.24 8.52
N LYS A 554 0.78 -39.62 9.74
CA LYS A 554 1.69 -40.14 10.77
C LYS A 554 2.23 -41.52 10.39
N GLU A 555 1.36 -42.40 9.92
CA GLU A 555 1.73 -43.77 9.51
C GLU A 555 2.65 -43.75 8.27
N ASN A 556 2.49 -42.77 7.38
CA ASN A 556 3.21 -42.65 6.12
C ASN A 556 4.12 -41.40 6.06
N PHE A 557 4.67 -40.97 7.19
CA PHE A 557 5.38 -39.69 7.33
C PHE A 557 6.51 -39.48 6.31
N TRP A 558 7.37 -40.48 6.13
CA TRP A 558 8.51 -40.39 5.20
C TRP A 558 8.08 -40.33 3.74
N GLN A 559 7.04 -41.09 3.39
CA GLN A 559 6.47 -41.08 2.05
C GLN A 559 5.84 -39.72 1.75
N TYR A 560 5.02 -39.20 2.65
CA TYR A 560 4.45 -37.86 2.54
C TYR A 560 5.53 -36.79 2.38
N THR A 561 6.59 -36.86 3.20
CA THR A 561 7.72 -35.92 3.14
C THR A 561 8.42 -35.97 1.78
N ARG A 562 8.67 -37.17 1.24
CA ARG A 562 9.28 -37.35 -0.08
C ARG A 562 8.42 -36.73 -1.19
N VAL A 563 7.11 -36.97 -1.18
CA VAL A 563 6.16 -36.41 -2.15
C VAL A 563 6.16 -34.88 -2.09
N HIS A 564 6.12 -34.34 -0.87
CA HIS A 564 6.13 -32.90 -0.63
C HIS A 564 7.42 -32.25 -1.15
N LEU A 565 8.58 -32.87 -0.90
CA LEU A 565 9.87 -32.38 -1.39
C LEU A 565 9.96 -32.40 -2.93
N ILE A 566 9.55 -33.49 -3.58
CA ILE A 566 9.56 -33.61 -5.04
C ILE A 566 8.64 -32.56 -5.68
N ARG A 567 7.44 -32.36 -5.12
CA ARG A 567 6.49 -31.35 -5.61
C ARG A 567 6.86 -29.91 -5.24
N THR A 568 7.78 -29.72 -4.29
CA THR A 568 8.36 -28.40 -3.98
C THR A 568 9.42 -27.98 -5.00
N ALA A 569 10.12 -28.93 -5.64
CA ALA A 569 11.23 -28.61 -6.57
C ALA A 569 10.84 -27.67 -7.73
N PRO A 570 9.66 -27.79 -8.37
CA PRO A 570 9.16 -26.82 -9.35
C PRO A 570 9.02 -25.38 -8.84
N PHE A 571 8.98 -25.14 -7.52
CA PHE A 571 8.96 -23.79 -6.96
C PHE A 571 10.20 -23.00 -7.36
N PHE A 572 11.38 -23.62 -7.26
CA PHE A 572 12.69 -23.03 -7.56
C PHE A 572 13.00 -22.97 -9.06
N LEU A 573 12.23 -23.71 -9.85
CA LEU A 573 12.49 -24.07 -11.23
C LEU A 573 11.33 -23.65 -12.15
N ASP A 574 10.52 -22.68 -11.74
CA ASP A 574 9.15 -22.58 -12.24
C ASP A 574 8.95 -22.25 -13.72
N SER A 575 7.86 -22.86 -14.19
CA SER A 575 7.13 -22.84 -15.45
C SER A 575 6.20 -21.64 -15.69
N GLY A 576 6.36 -20.50 -15.03
CA GLY A 576 5.41 -19.35 -15.12
C GLY A 576 5.03 -18.95 -16.54
N TYR A 577 5.97 -19.01 -17.48
CA TYR A 577 5.73 -18.77 -18.91
C TYR A 577 4.82 -19.83 -19.58
N LEU A 578 4.97 -21.10 -19.23
CA LEU A 578 4.12 -22.18 -19.74
C LEU A 578 2.68 -22.03 -19.23
N ASN A 579 2.49 -21.72 -17.94
CA ASN A 579 1.15 -21.50 -17.38
C ASN A 579 0.49 -20.27 -18.03
N LEU A 580 1.25 -19.21 -18.31
CA LEU A 580 0.75 -18.03 -19.04
C LEU A 580 0.32 -18.39 -20.47
N ILE A 581 1.15 -19.12 -21.22
CA ILE A 581 0.82 -19.56 -22.59
C ILE A 581 -0.43 -20.43 -22.60
N GLN A 582 -0.59 -21.31 -21.61
CA GLN A 582 -1.78 -22.17 -21.48
C GLN A 582 -3.06 -21.35 -21.30
N GLU A 583 -3.04 -20.35 -20.43
CA GLU A 583 -4.17 -19.44 -20.21
C GLU A 583 -4.53 -18.62 -21.47
N PHE A 584 -3.52 -18.22 -22.27
CA PHE A 584 -3.75 -17.41 -23.47
C PHE A 584 -4.12 -18.22 -24.73
N THR A 585 -3.64 -19.46 -24.85
CA THR A 585 -3.81 -20.27 -26.06
C THR A 585 -4.86 -21.36 -25.92
N GLY A 586 -5.31 -21.68 -24.70
CA GLY A 586 -6.24 -22.77 -24.42
C GLY A 586 -5.68 -24.17 -24.65
N VAL A 587 -4.37 -24.31 -24.93
CA VAL A 587 -3.71 -25.60 -25.19
C VAL A 587 -3.16 -26.17 -23.88
N TYR A 588 -3.89 -27.12 -23.28
CA TYR A 588 -3.59 -27.73 -21.97
C TYR A 588 -2.55 -28.86 -21.98
N ALA A 589 -1.68 -28.95 -22.99
CA ALA A 589 -0.65 -29.99 -23.05
C ALA A 589 0.54 -29.64 -22.13
N LYS A 590 0.36 -29.80 -20.81
CA LYS A 590 1.48 -29.77 -19.85
C LYS A 590 2.12 -31.15 -19.80
N PRO A 591 3.45 -31.28 -19.95
CA PRO A 591 4.10 -32.53 -19.60
C PRO A 591 3.98 -32.72 -18.10
N ASP A 592 3.38 -33.83 -17.67
CA ASP A 592 3.37 -34.20 -16.25
C ASP A 592 4.73 -34.76 -15.83
N ILE A 593 5.75 -33.91 -15.90
CA ILE A 593 7.14 -34.25 -15.55
C ILE A 593 7.18 -34.65 -14.07
N THR A 594 6.49 -33.91 -13.21
CA THR A 594 6.46 -34.17 -11.77
C THR A 594 5.80 -35.50 -11.46
N GLY A 595 4.63 -35.82 -12.03
CA GLY A 595 3.97 -37.10 -11.85
C GLY A 595 4.75 -38.26 -12.47
N SER A 596 5.36 -38.06 -13.64
CA SER A 596 6.23 -39.05 -14.29
C SER A 596 7.49 -39.36 -13.48
N LEU A 597 8.11 -38.34 -12.86
CA LEU A 597 9.24 -38.54 -11.94
C LEU A 597 8.82 -39.26 -10.65
N MET A 598 7.62 -38.98 -10.12
CA MET A 598 7.11 -39.63 -8.91
C MET A 598 6.78 -41.11 -9.14
N THR A 599 6.31 -41.48 -10.33
CA THR A 599 5.98 -42.86 -10.71
C THR A 599 7.17 -43.63 -11.31
N GLY A 600 8.32 -42.98 -11.49
CA GLY A 600 9.50 -43.58 -12.12
C GLY A 600 9.39 -43.74 -13.64
N ASN A 601 8.40 -43.12 -14.28
CA ASN A 601 8.19 -43.14 -15.72
C ASN A 601 9.12 -42.13 -16.45
N PHE A 602 10.42 -42.39 -16.41
CA PHE A 602 11.42 -41.54 -17.08
C PHE A 602 11.26 -41.50 -18.61
N LYS A 603 10.67 -42.54 -19.20
CA LYS A 603 10.40 -42.61 -20.64
C LYS A 603 9.43 -41.52 -21.10
N ALA A 604 8.35 -41.29 -20.37
CA ALA A 604 7.38 -40.23 -20.67
C ALA A 604 8.02 -38.82 -20.63
N VAL A 605 8.95 -38.58 -19.70
CA VAL A 605 9.71 -37.32 -19.64
C VAL A 605 10.59 -37.17 -20.88
N PHE A 606 11.29 -38.23 -21.28
CA PHE A 606 12.19 -38.19 -22.44
C PHE A 606 11.44 -38.04 -23.78
N ASP A 607 10.30 -38.71 -23.92
CA ASP A 607 9.46 -38.62 -25.12
C ASP A 607 8.89 -37.21 -25.30
N TYR A 608 8.55 -36.51 -24.22
CA TYR A 608 8.16 -35.10 -24.31
C TYR A 608 9.32 -34.18 -24.71
N LEU A 609 10.51 -34.40 -24.15
CA LEU A 609 11.71 -33.60 -24.48
C LEU A 609 12.14 -33.75 -25.95
N LYS A 610 11.87 -34.89 -26.58
CA LYS A 610 12.10 -35.11 -28.02
C LYS A 610 11.18 -34.28 -28.91
N ASN A 611 9.95 -34.03 -28.47
CA ASN A 611 8.95 -33.30 -29.24
C ASN A 611 9.09 -31.79 -29.00
N PHE A 612 10.12 -31.20 -29.60
CA PHE A 612 10.43 -29.79 -29.46
C PHE A 612 9.32 -28.90 -30.04
N ASN A 613 8.69 -28.08 -29.18
CA ASN A 613 7.66 -27.12 -29.57
C ASN A 613 7.83 -25.80 -28.78
N PHE A 614 7.06 -24.77 -29.15
CA PHE A 614 7.12 -23.46 -28.50
C PHE A 614 6.83 -23.52 -27.00
N SER A 615 5.90 -24.38 -26.57
CA SER A 615 5.56 -24.59 -25.16
C SER A 615 6.74 -25.16 -24.36
N LEU A 616 7.49 -26.11 -24.93
CA LEU A 616 8.72 -26.65 -24.34
C LEU A 616 9.81 -25.58 -24.27
N LEU A 617 9.99 -24.76 -25.30
CA LEU A 617 10.96 -23.65 -25.29
C LEU A 617 10.65 -22.64 -24.17
N ALA A 618 9.39 -22.22 -24.04
CA ALA A 618 8.95 -21.31 -23.00
C ALA A 618 9.10 -21.91 -21.59
N TYR A 619 8.84 -23.21 -21.44
CA TYR A 619 9.07 -23.95 -20.21
C TYR A 619 10.55 -23.97 -19.82
N LEU A 620 11.45 -24.32 -20.74
CA LEU A 620 12.90 -24.35 -20.52
C LEU A 620 13.46 -22.95 -20.20
N PHE A 621 12.92 -21.91 -20.82
CA PHE A 621 13.31 -20.53 -20.52
C PHE A 621 12.94 -20.12 -19.09
N GLY A 622 11.70 -20.38 -18.67
CA GLY A 622 11.25 -20.12 -17.30
C GLY A 622 12.07 -20.88 -16.26
N LEU A 623 12.32 -22.17 -16.52
CA LEU A 623 13.21 -23.04 -15.75
C LEU A 623 14.60 -22.43 -15.55
N ALA A 624 15.24 -22.03 -16.64
CA ALA A 624 16.59 -21.47 -16.61
C ALA A 624 16.62 -20.15 -15.82
N PHE A 625 15.66 -19.26 -16.08
CA PHE A 625 15.60 -17.96 -15.42
C PHE A 625 15.43 -18.09 -13.89
N TRP A 626 14.44 -18.86 -13.43
CA TRP A 626 14.18 -19.04 -12.00
C TRP A 626 15.23 -19.92 -11.31
N GLY A 627 15.79 -20.89 -12.03
CA GLY A 627 16.93 -21.68 -11.56
C GLY A 627 18.14 -20.80 -11.27
N ILE A 628 18.50 -19.88 -12.17
CA ILE A 628 19.61 -18.95 -11.97
C ILE A 628 19.30 -17.97 -10.82
N CYS A 629 18.06 -17.47 -10.72
CA CYS A 629 17.64 -16.63 -9.60
C CYS A 629 17.83 -17.35 -8.25
N SER A 630 17.37 -18.61 -8.16
CA SER A 630 17.53 -19.46 -6.98
C SER A 630 19.00 -19.68 -6.63
N LEU A 631 19.82 -20.08 -7.61
CA LEU A 631 21.26 -20.28 -7.43
C LEU A 631 21.96 -19.00 -6.98
N SER A 632 21.50 -17.84 -7.45
CA SER A 632 22.06 -16.54 -7.04
C SER A 632 21.80 -16.23 -5.57
N VAL A 633 20.63 -16.60 -5.04
CA VAL A 633 20.34 -16.46 -3.60
C VAL A 633 21.24 -17.38 -2.79
N PHE A 634 21.25 -18.68 -3.07
CA PHE A 634 22.02 -19.64 -2.27
C PHE A 634 23.54 -19.47 -2.41
N GLY A 635 24.04 -19.30 -3.63
CA GLY A 635 25.44 -18.99 -3.90
C GLY A 635 25.85 -17.63 -3.33
N GLY A 636 24.91 -16.67 -3.30
CA GLY A 636 25.12 -15.36 -2.70
C GLY A 636 25.32 -15.38 -1.19
N ILE A 637 24.75 -16.35 -0.46
CA ILE A 637 25.04 -16.58 0.97
C ILE A 637 26.54 -16.87 1.14
N ILE A 638 27.07 -17.84 0.39
CA ILE A 638 28.48 -18.22 0.44
C ILE A 638 29.35 -17.02 0.04
N TYR A 639 29.01 -16.35 -1.06
CA TYR A 639 29.75 -15.19 -1.55
C TYR A 639 29.82 -14.03 -0.55
N THR A 640 28.67 -13.63 0.00
CA THR A 640 28.59 -12.52 0.96
C THR A 640 29.22 -12.87 2.30
N TYR A 641 29.21 -14.14 2.71
CA TYR A 641 29.93 -14.59 3.90
C TYR A 641 31.43 -14.28 3.86
N PHE A 642 32.06 -14.51 2.70
CA PHE A 642 33.49 -14.24 2.51
C PHE A 642 33.79 -12.79 2.10
N LYS A 643 32.90 -12.14 1.34
CA LYS A 643 33.19 -10.82 0.74
C LYS A 643 32.59 -9.63 1.49
N ASP A 644 31.34 -9.72 1.93
CA ASP A 644 30.59 -8.59 2.48
C ASP A 644 29.50 -9.08 3.45
N ARG A 645 29.90 -9.28 4.70
CA ARG A 645 29.04 -9.83 5.76
C ARG A 645 27.83 -8.94 6.08
N ASN A 646 27.88 -7.65 5.73
CA ASN A 646 26.76 -6.74 5.96
C ASN A 646 25.52 -7.11 5.13
N LYS A 647 25.72 -7.76 3.97
CA LYS A 647 24.62 -8.20 3.08
C LYS A 647 24.13 -9.61 3.38
N LEU A 648 24.91 -10.39 4.13
CA LEU A 648 24.62 -11.80 4.39
C LEU A 648 23.26 -12.01 5.07
N LEU A 649 22.88 -11.13 6.01
CA LEU A 649 21.59 -11.21 6.67
C LEU A 649 20.43 -11.16 5.68
N PHE A 650 20.51 -10.28 4.67
CA PHE A 650 19.47 -10.18 3.66
C PHE A 650 19.37 -11.46 2.83
N PHE A 651 20.51 -12.06 2.46
CA PHE A 651 20.54 -13.34 1.73
C PHE A 651 19.99 -14.51 2.55
N LEU A 652 20.33 -14.60 3.84
CA LEU A 652 19.79 -15.62 4.74
C LEU A 652 18.29 -15.48 4.93
N LEU A 653 17.80 -14.25 5.14
CA LEU A 653 16.36 -13.99 5.25
C LEU A 653 15.64 -14.27 3.93
N SER A 654 16.23 -13.89 2.79
CA SER A 654 15.70 -14.20 1.46
C SER A 654 15.54 -15.70 1.27
N ALA A 655 16.59 -16.48 1.54
CA ALA A 655 16.55 -17.94 1.46
C ALA A 655 15.52 -18.54 2.42
N GLY A 656 15.46 -18.06 3.67
CA GLY A 656 14.49 -18.52 4.66
C GLY A 656 13.04 -18.29 4.22
N VAL A 657 12.71 -17.08 3.74
CA VAL A 657 11.36 -16.76 3.24
C VAL A 657 11.02 -17.55 1.97
N ILE A 658 12.00 -17.74 1.08
CA ILE A 658 11.85 -18.55 -0.14
C ILE A 658 11.56 -20.01 0.22
N ILE A 659 12.36 -20.63 1.09
CA ILE A 659 12.18 -22.02 1.53
C ILE A 659 10.84 -22.18 2.23
N TYR A 660 10.51 -21.26 3.14
CA TYR A 660 9.22 -21.24 3.82
C TYR A 660 8.06 -21.20 2.81
N SER A 661 8.14 -20.32 1.81
CA SER A 661 7.12 -20.20 0.77
C SER A 661 7.02 -21.45 -0.08
N ALA A 662 8.17 -22.06 -0.41
CA ALA A 662 8.25 -23.31 -1.17
C ALA A 662 7.61 -24.48 -0.39
N LEU A 663 7.89 -24.60 0.91
CA LEU A 663 7.31 -25.64 1.77
C LEU A 663 5.82 -25.45 2.02
N LEU A 664 5.31 -24.21 2.02
CA LEU A 664 3.88 -23.94 2.12
C LEU A 664 3.10 -24.16 0.82
N CYS A 665 3.79 -24.24 -0.32
CA CYS A 665 3.17 -24.70 -1.54
C CYS A 665 2.89 -26.21 -1.39
N SER A 666 1.67 -26.54 -0.94
CA SER A 666 1.13 -27.91 -0.99
C SER A 666 1.32 -28.50 -2.39
N PRO A 667 1.29 -29.83 -2.53
CA PRO A 667 1.33 -30.50 -3.83
C PRO A 667 0.28 -30.03 -4.88
N PHE A 668 -0.66 -29.15 -4.54
CA PHE A 668 -1.76 -28.66 -5.39
C PHE A 668 -1.78 -27.14 -5.60
N VAL A 669 -0.71 -26.47 -5.17
CA VAL A 669 -0.61 -25.04 -5.36
C VAL A 669 -0.15 -24.76 -6.79
N LEU A 670 -1.10 -24.35 -7.64
CA LEU A 670 -0.83 -23.55 -8.83
C LEU A 670 0.18 -22.46 -8.47
N ALA A 671 1.13 -22.13 -9.36
CA ALA A 671 2.14 -21.10 -9.11
C ALA A 671 1.55 -19.72 -8.69
N ARG A 672 0.22 -19.55 -8.77
CA ARG A 672 -0.56 -18.44 -8.27
C ARG A 672 -0.56 -18.24 -6.75
N TYR A 673 -0.41 -19.28 -5.93
CA TYR A 673 -0.40 -19.10 -4.46
C TYR A 673 1.00 -18.89 -3.87
N ARG A 674 1.99 -18.64 -4.73
CA ARG A 674 3.32 -18.22 -4.29
C ARG A 674 3.18 -16.88 -3.57
N LEU A 675 3.71 -16.79 -2.35
CA LEU A 675 3.89 -15.49 -1.72
C LEU A 675 4.69 -14.60 -2.69
N PRO A 676 4.41 -13.29 -2.78
CA PRO A 676 5.17 -12.36 -3.61
C PRO A 676 6.58 -12.14 -3.06
N VAL A 677 7.40 -13.18 -3.19
CA VAL A 677 8.79 -13.26 -2.75
C VAL A 677 9.76 -12.79 -3.83
N TYR A 678 9.24 -12.11 -4.87
CA TYR A 678 10.02 -11.56 -5.98
C TYR A 678 11.20 -10.73 -5.51
N VAL A 679 11.01 -9.92 -4.45
CA VAL A 679 12.10 -9.14 -3.86
C VAL A 679 13.24 -10.01 -3.33
N PHE A 680 12.92 -11.19 -2.78
CA PHE A 680 13.89 -12.13 -2.21
C PHE A 680 14.58 -12.99 -3.27
N PHE A 681 14.07 -13.04 -4.51
CA PHE A 681 14.76 -13.65 -5.65
C PHE A 681 15.53 -12.60 -6.46
N LEU A 682 14.84 -11.56 -6.92
CA LEU A 682 15.33 -10.63 -7.93
C LEU A 682 16.39 -9.67 -7.39
N VAL A 683 16.26 -9.17 -6.16
CA VAL A 683 17.27 -8.27 -5.59
C VAL A 683 18.62 -9.01 -5.39
N PRO A 684 18.65 -10.21 -4.77
CA PRO A 684 19.86 -11.04 -4.72
C PRO A 684 20.43 -11.36 -6.10
N PHE A 685 19.58 -11.76 -7.04
CA PHE A 685 19.96 -12.09 -8.41
C PHE A 685 20.65 -10.93 -9.12
N VAL A 686 20.04 -9.74 -9.14
CA VAL A 686 20.60 -8.55 -9.79
C VAL A 686 21.92 -8.14 -9.14
N TYR A 687 22.02 -8.21 -7.81
CA TYR A 687 23.26 -7.94 -7.10
C TYR A 687 24.37 -8.91 -7.53
N MET A 688 24.10 -10.21 -7.52
CA MET A 688 25.09 -11.23 -7.88
C MET A 688 25.54 -11.14 -9.34
N ILE A 689 24.62 -10.90 -10.27
CA ILE A 689 24.98 -10.66 -11.69
C ILE A 689 25.87 -9.43 -11.82
N GLY A 690 25.53 -8.33 -11.14
CA GLY A 690 26.35 -7.12 -11.17
C GLY A 690 27.79 -7.40 -10.72
N GLU A 691 27.96 -8.18 -9.66
CA GLU A 691 29.27 -8.59 -9.15
C GLU A 691 30.06 -9.47 -10.14
N VAL A 692 29.38 -10.39 -10.84
CA VAL A 692 29.98 -11.22 -11.89
C VAL A 692 30.44 -10.36 -13.07
N LEU A 693 29.58 -9.46 -13.55
CA LEU A 693 29.90 -8.57 -14.68
C LEU A 693 31.08 -7.64 -14.37
N ILE A 694 31.19 -7.13 -13.13
CA ILE A 694 32.34 -6.34 -12.69
C ILE A 694 33.63 -7.16 -12.75
N LYS A 695 33.61 -8.44 -12.33
CA LYS A 695 34.78 -9.33 -12.41
C LYS A 695 35.17 -9.62 -13.86
N ILE A 696 34.20 -9.89 -14.73
CA ILE A 696 34.45 -10.11 -16.17
C ILE A 696 35.10 -8.86 -16.77
N LYS A 697 34.53 -7.67 -16.52
CA LYS A 697 35.09 -6.41 -17.03
C LYS A 697 36.54 -6.20 -16.58
N LYS A 698 36.85 -6.44 -15.30
CA LYS A 698 38.21 -6.32 -14.76
C LYS A 698 39.21 -7.33 -15.34
N ARG A 699 38.75 -8.46 -15.89
CA ARG A 699 39.62 -9.52 -16.43
C ARG A 699 39.87 -9.39 -17.93
N PHE A 700 38.97 -8.73 -18.65
CA PHE A 700 39.06 -8.55 -20.10
C PHE A 700 39.48 -7.14 -20.53
N PHE A 701 39.35 -6.13 -19.65
CA PHE A 701 39.67 -4.73 -19.98
C PHE A 701 40.75 -4.08 -19.10
N ASN A 702 41.30 -4.82 -18.13
CA ASN A 702 42.57 -4.51 -17.47
C ASN A 702 43.53 -5.65 -17.80
#